data_AF-A0A7J0EDM4-F1
#
_entry.id   AF-A0A7J0EDM4-F1
#
_cell.length_a   1.000
_cell.length_b   1.000
_cell.length_c   1.000
_cell.angle_alpha   90.00
_cell.angle_beta   90.00
_cell.angle_gamma   90.00
#
_symmetry.space_group_name_H-M   'P 1'
#
loop_
_entity.id
_entity.type
_entity.pdbx_description
1 polymer ?
#
loop_
_entity_poly.entity_id
_entity_poly.type
_entity_poly.pdbx_seq_one_letter_code
_entity_poly.pdbx_strand_id
1 'polypeptide(L)'
;MASLTCRLEHSVKPDALRSYLAEFISTFFFVFATVGSAMASRKMVPDAATDPSTLVAIAIANAFALSVAVYISANISGGHVNPAVTFGMVVGGHISIPMAIFYWISQLLASVMACLLLKVTTISQHVPTHEISQEMTGFGASVLEGVMTFTLVYTVYAAREPRRGPFGAIGPLTIGFIAGANVLASGPFTGGSMNPACSFGSALVGGSFKNQAVYWVGPLVGAALAGTLYDHVVFPGQMPGLADRGVSAPEPEGTGAAAPTRGDIFLERQKLLADSARVLGATKKKKKREEVSGSVKVSRVVPSCYGCGAPLQIVESDAPGYVDPDIYELKKKHRQLRTVLCGRCRLLSHGHMITAVGGHGGYSGGKQFVSAEELREKLSHLRHEKALIVKLVDIVDFNGSFLARVRDLAGANPIILVVTKVDLLPKGTDLNCVGDWVVETTVKKKLKSICNSCSVLSVHLTSSKSLVGIAGIVSEIQREKKGSANVGKSAFINALLKMLSYKDPVAAAARKYKPIQSAVPGTTLGPIQIDAFLGGGKLYDTPGVHLHHRQAAVVHSEDLPALAPQSRLRGRSFPAGLDEMTSRKIGSNGLNGFSIFWGGLVRIDVLKVLPHTCLTFFGPKALPIHLVTTDNADEFYQREVGILLTPPIGKERRDDWMGLETQRQLQLKFEDARRPACDVAISGLGWIAVEPVGRSSGVSDSSLEETEKELLLNVHVPKPVEIFVRPPMPVGKAGEEWYQYRDLTEKEAEIRPKWYF
;
A
#
# COMPACT_ATOMS: atom_id res chain seq x y z
N MET A 1 0.30 -31.16 14.95
CA MET A 1 1.76 -30.90 15.00
C MET A 1 2.29 -29.97 13.90
N ALA A 2 1.65 -29.81 12.73
CA ALA A 2 2.12 -28.94 11.63
C ALA A 2 2.10 -27.40 11.90
N SER A 3 1.71 -26.95 13.11
CA SER A 3 1.58 -25.52 13.45
C SER A 3 2.80 -24.93 14.16
N LEU A 4 3.63 -25.74 14.82
CA LEU A 4 4.76 -25.22 15.62
C LEU A 4 6.01 -25.05 14.76
N THR A 5 6.31 -26.03 13.90
CA THR A 5 7.43 -26.00 12.94
C THR A 5 7.32 -24.81 11.99
N CYS A 6 6.13 -24.54 11.44
CA CYS A 6 5.92 -23.37 10.57
C CYS A 6 6.13 -22.02 11.31
N ARG A 7 5.76 -21.94 12.60
CA ARG A 7 6.02 -20.74 13.44
C ARG A 7 7.51 -20.60 13.76
N LEU A 8 8.21 -21.70 14.02
CA LEU A 8 9.65 -21.73 14.23
C LEU A 8 10.42 -21.31 12.96
N GLU A 9 10.06 -21.83 11.80
CA GLU A 9 10.65 -21.41 10.51
C GLU A 9 10.45 -19.92 10.24
N HIS A 10 9.30 -19.35 10.64
CA HIS A 10 9.06 -17.91 10.54
C HIS A 10 9.98 -17.09 11.45
N SER A 11 10.29 -17.61 12.64
CA SER A 11 11.15 -16.96 13.64
C SER A 11 12.63 -16.90 13.26
N VAL A 12 13.08 -17.62 12.22
CA VAL A 12 14.50 -17.63 11.80
C VAL A 12 14.71 -16.88 10.47
N LYS A 13 13.68 -16.23 9.94
CA LYS A 13 13.80 -15.42 8.71
C LYS A 13 14.67 -14.18 8.92
N PRO A 14 15.29 -13.63 7.87
CA PRO A 14 16.10 -12.41 7.96
C PRO A 14 15.39 -11.23 8.62
N ASP A 15 14.09 -11.06 8.38
CA ASP A 15 13.31 -9.99 9.00
C ASP A 15 13.14 -10.20 10.52
N ALA A 16 12.93 -11.44 10.96
CA ALA A 16 12.84 -11.77 12.38
C ALA A 16 14.20 -11.58 13.08
N LEU A 17 15.30 -11.96 12.43
CA LEU A 17 16.66 -11.72 12.93
C LEU A 17 16.96 -10.22 13.09
N ARG A 18 16.51 -9.38 12.15
CA ARG A 18 16.60 -7.92 12.27
C ARG A 18 15.82 -7.39 13.47
N SER A 19 14.62 -7.93 13.72
CA SER A 19 13.83 -7.56 14.91
C SER A 19 14.53 -7.94 16.21
N TYR A 20 15.18 -9.11 16.28
CA TYR A 20 15.93 -9.53 17.47
C TYR A 20 17.15 -8.65 17.74
N LEU A 21 17.84 -8.23 16.68
CA LEU A 21 18.96 -7.29 16.78
C LEU A 21 18.48 -5.89 17.22
N ALA A 22 17.33 -5.43 16.70
CA ALA A 22 16.74 -4.16 17.11
C ALA A 22 16.34 -4.16 18.60
N GLU A 23 15.69 -5.23 19.08
CA GLU A 23 15.41 -5.40 20.51
C GLU A 23 16.69 -5.38 21.34
N PHE A 24 17.72 -6.11 20.91
CA PHE A 24 19.01 -6.13 21.59
C PHE A 24 19.62 -4.72 21.70
N ILE A 25 19.72 -3.98 20.59
CA ILE A 25 20.32 -2.64 20.57
C ILE A 25 19.50 -1.66 21.43
N SER A 26 18.18 -1.69 21.31
CA SER A 26 17.29 -0.80 22.06
C SER A 26 17.34 -1.07 23.57
N THR A 27 17.29 -2.33 24.01
CA THR A 27 17.38 -2.69 25.43
C THR A 27 18.75 -2.38 26.00
N PHE A 28 19.82 -2.56 25.22
CA PHE A 28 21.18 -2.23 25.63
C PHE A 28 21.28 -0.75 26.00
N PHE A 29 20.88 0.17 25.11
CA PHE A 29 20.97 1.60 25.37
C PHE A 29 20.02 2.06 26.48
N PHE A 30 18.82 1.48 26.55
CA PHE A 30 17.87 1.77 27.63
C PHE A 30 18.44 1.41 29.01
N VAL A 31 18.93 0.18 29.17
CA VAL A 31 19.49 -0.29 30.45
C VAL A 31 20.79 0.45 30.78
N PHE A 32 21.64 0.71 29.78
CA PHE A 32 22.87 1.49 29.96
C PHE A 32 22.60 2.88 30.55
N ALA A 33 21.63 3.62 29.99
CA ALA A 33 21.28 4.95 30.48
C ALA A 33 20.60 4.89 31.86
N THR A 34 19.70 3.93 32.06
CA THR A 34 18.94 3.78 33.31
C THR A 34 19.85 3.40 34.47
N VAL A 35 20.58 2.28 34.36
CA VAL A 35 21.51 1.83 35.40
C VAL A 35 22.68 2.81 35.55
N GLY A 36 23.16 3.36 34.44
CA GLY A 36 24.20 4.38 34.43
C GLY A 36 23.82 5.64 35.21
N SER A 37 22.58 6.12 35.08
CA SER A 37 22.07 7.26 35.86
C SER A 37 22.07 6.98 37.36
N ALA A 38 21.66 5.79 37.79
CA ALA A 38 21.68 5.40 39.19
C ALA A 38 23.12 5.30 39.75
N MET A 39 24.07 4.81 38.94
CA MET A 39 25.49 4.80 39.29
C MET A 39 26.08 6.20 39.36
N ALA A 40 25.70 7.08 38.43
CA ALA A 40 26.13 8.48 38.41
C ALA A 40 25.63 9.23 39.65
N SER A 41 24.36 9.06 40.03
CA SER A 41 23.80 9.67 41.24
C SER A 41 24.49 9.20 42.51
N ARG A 42 24.77 7.89 42.66
CA ARG A 42 25.55 7.36 43.81
C ARG A 42 26.98 7.90 43.87
N LYS A 43 27.58 8.22 42.72
CA LYS A 43 28.91 8.80 42.67
C LYS A 43 28.93 10.28 43.07
N MET A 44 27.89 11.03 42.71
CA MET A 44 27.77 12.46 43.00
C MET A 44 27.25 12.74 44.41
N VAL A 45 26.38 11.89 44.95
CA VAL A 45 25.75 12.04 46.26
C VAL A 45 26.01 10.77 47.09
N PRO A 46 26.86 10.83 48.14
CA PRO A 46 27.18 9.66 48.98
C PRO A 46 25.96 9.02 49.65
N ASP A 47 24.92 9.81 50.00
CA ASP A 47 23.61 9.36 50.51
C ASP A 47 22.51 9.45 49.44
N ALA A 48 22.81 9.02 48.21
CA ALA A 48 21.89 9.06 47.07
C ALA A 48 20.53 8.35 47.29
N ALA A 49 20.41 7.48 48.30
CA ALA A 49 19.18 6.71 48.55
C ALA A 49 18.01 7.54 49.11
N THR A 50 18.30 8.68 49.75
CA THR A 50 17.31 9.51 50.47
C THR A 50 17.08 10.88 49.84
N ASP A 51 17.81 11.23 48.77
CA ASP A 51 17.71 12.54 48.13
C ASP A 51 16.65 12.57 47.00
N PRO A 52 15.61 13.42 47.11
CA PRO A 52 14.63 13.61 46.04
C PRO A 52 15.26 13.98 44.68
N SER A 53 16.40 14.66 44.67
CA SER A 53 17.06 15.06 43.42
C SER A 53 17.58 13.86 42.62
N THR A 54 18.04 12.81 43.31
CA THR A 54 18.50 11.56 42.71
C THR A 54 17.34 10.80 42.07
N LEU A 55 16.19 10.74 42.76
CA LEU A 55 14.99 10.09 42.23
C LEU A 55 14.51 10.76 40.93
N VAL A 56 14.52 12.10 40.88
CA VAL A 56 14.13 12.86 39.69
C VAL A 56 15.10 12.61 38.53
N ALA A 57 16.41 12.60 38.79
CA ALA A 57 17.42 12.32 37.76
C ALA A 57 17.24 10.93 37.14
N ILE A 58 17.04 9.90 37.98
CA ILE A 58 16.81 8.52 37.53
C ILE A 58 15.49 8.42 36.74
N ALA A 59 14.43 9.08 37.19
CA ALA A 59 13.14 9.08 36.48
C ALA A 59 13.21 9.74 35.11
N ILE A 60 13.89 10.88 34.99
CA ILE A 60 14.08 11.58 33.70
C ILE A 60 14.93 10.73 32.76
N ALA A 61 16.00 10.11 33.27
CA ALA A 61 16.84 9.21 32.49
C ALA A 61 16.04 8.02 31.96
N ASN A 62 15.22 7.38 32.80
CA ASN A 62 14.30 6.32 32.38
C ASN A 62 13.33 6.80 31.28
N ALA A 63 12.75 7.98 31.46
CA ALA A 63 11.78 8.52 30.52
C ALA A 63 12.38 8.77 29.12
N PHE A 64 13.52 9.45 29.05
CA PHE A 64 14.17 9.75 27.79
C PHE A 64 14.78 8.49 27.15
N ALA A 65 15.44 7.65 27.94
CA ALA A 65 16.06 6.43 27.43
C ALA A 65 15.02 5.47 26.86
N LEU A 66 13.89 5.26 27.55
CA LEU A 66 12.83 4.39 27.05
C LEU A 66 12.14 5.00 25.82
N SER A 67 11.90 6.31 25.80
CA SER A 67 11.33 6.99 24.63
C SER A 67 12.17 6.78 23.38
N VAL A 68 13.48 7.00 23.48
CA VAL A 68 14.42 6.84 22.38
C VAL A 68 14.55 5.36 21.99
N ALA A 69 14.68 4.46 22.96
CA ALA A 69 14.80 3.03 22.70
C ALA A 69 13.59 2.46 21.93
N VAL A 70 12.37 2.88 22.30
CA VAL A 70 11.16 2.51 21.56
C VAL A 70 11.14 3.18 20.19
N TYR A 71 11.50 4.45 20.07
CA TYR A 71 11.50 5.18 18.80
C TYR A 71 12.41 4.53 17.74
N ILE A 72 13.65 4.18 18.10
CA ILE A 72 14.62 3.61 17.16
C ILE A 72 14.27 2.18 16.71
N SER A 73 13.45 1.48 17.48
CA SER A 73 13.10 0.06 17.24
C SER A 73 11.64 -0.14 16.78
N ALA A 74 10.78 0.88 16.86
CA ALA A 74 9.36 0.83 16.55
C ALA A 74 9.05 0.26 15.16
N ASN A 75 9.81 0.67 14.14
CA ASN A 75 9.59 0.23 12.75
C ASN A 75 10.25 -1.12 12.39
N ILE A 76 11.02 -1.71 13.32
CA ILE A 76 11.81 -2.94 13.06
C ILE A 76 11.30 -4.11 13.92
N SER A 77 11.21 -3.92 15.24
CA SER A 77 10.75 -4.95 16.19
C SER A 77 9.40 -4.64 16.82
N GLY A 78 8.91 -3.42 16.66
CA GLY A 78 7.79 -2.86 17.43
C GLY A 78 8.25 -2.18 18.73
N GLY A 79 9.53 -2.24 19.08
CA GLY A 79 10.14 -1.60 20.24
C GLY A 79 9.54 -2.04 21.56
N HIS A 80 9.68 -3.31 21.91
CA HIS A 80 9.18 -3.84 23.17
C HIS A 80 10.13 -3.47 24.31
N VAL A 81 11.43 -3.67 24.11
CA VAL A 81 12.53 -3.30 25.03
C VAL A 81 12.42 -3.93 26.43
N ASN A 82 11.40 -4.75 26.65
CA ASN A 82 10.92 -5.18 27.96
C ASN A 82 10.22 -6.56 27.84
N PRO A 83 10.64 -7.58 28.61
CA PRO A 83 9.98 -8.88 28.63
C PRO A 83 8.51 -8.83 29.03
N ALA A 84 8.12 -7.95 29.96
CA ALA A 84 6.73 -7.79 30.38
C ALA A 84 5.86 -7.19 29.26
N VAL A 85 6.36 -6.18 28.53
CA VAL A 85 5.67 -5.66 27.33
C VAL A 85 5.52 -6.77 26.29
N THR A 86 6.59 -7.52 26.02
CA THR A 86 6.56 -8.66 25.07
C THR A 86 5.53 -9.69 25.49
N PHE A 87 5.44 -10.02 26.78
CA PHE A 87 4.43 -10.93 27.32
C PHE A 87 3.02 -10.39 27.16
N GLY A 88 2.78 -9.11 27.49
CA GLY A 88 1.51 -8.44 27.26
C GLY A 88 1.08 -8.52 25.80
N MET A 89 2.01 -8.35 24.85
CA MET A 89 1.74 -8.50 23.41
C MET A 89 1.44 -9.96 23.00
N VAL A 90 2.04 -10.96 23.67
CA VAL A 90 1.69 -12.38 23.45
C VAL A 90 0.27 -12.66 23.92
N VAL A 91 -0.10 -12.15 25.10
CA VAL A 91 -1.43 -12.33 25.70
C VAL A 91 -2.52 -11.72 24.82
N GLY A 92 -2.29 -10.53 24.25
CA GLY A 92 -3.20 -9.91 23.26
C GLY A 92 -3.12 -10.51 21.85
N GLY A 93 -2.24 -11.48 21.60
CA GLY A 93 -2.13 -12.17 20.31
C GLY A 93 -1.39 -11.40 19.20
N HIS A 94 -0.64 -10.34 19.55
CA HIS A 94 0.08 -9.47 18.61
C HIS A 94 1.48 -9.98 18.23
N ILE A 95 2.05 -10.91 19.00
CA ILE A 95 3.33 -11.57 18.69
C ILE A 95 3.24 -13.08 18.93
N SER A 96 3.89 -13.86 18.08
CA SER A 96 3.92 -15.32 18.23
C SER A 96 4.84 -15.75 19.39
N ILE A 97 4.47 -16.82 20.10
CA ILE A 97 5.26 -17.36 21.23
C ILE A 97 6.73 -17.61 20.87
N PRO A 98 7.08 -18.25 19.73
CA PRO A 98 8.50 -18.48 19.40
C PRO A 98 9.29 -17.18 19.20
N MET A 99 8.70 -16.16 18.57
CA MET A 99 9.35 -14.85 18.45
C MET A 99 9.51 -14.15 19.80
N ALA A 100 8.51 -14.25 20.68
CA ALA A 100 8.58 -13.66 22.01
C ALA A 100 9.72 -14.25 22.85
N ILE A 101 9.99 -15.56 22.72
CA ILE A 101 11.14 -16.21 23.37
C ILE A 101 12.46 -15.61 22.86
N PHE A 102 12.62 -15.42 21.56
CA PHE A 102 13.82 -14.77 21.01
C PHE A 102 13.95 -13.30 21.44
N TYR A 103 12.84 -12.57 21.55
CA TYR A 103 12.83 -11.21 22.09
C TYR A 103 13.33 -11.20 23.54
N TRP A 104 12.84 -12.11 24.38
CA TRP A 104 13.31 -12.24 25.77
C TRP A 104 14.81 -12.53 25.83
N ILE A 105 15.30 -13.46 25.01
CA ILE A 105 16.74 -13.78 24.94
C ILE A 105 17.54 -12.52 24.56
N SER A 106 17.14 -11.80 23.51
CA SER A 106 17.79 -10.56 23.08
C SER A 106 17.78 -9.49 24.17
N GLN A 107 16.64 -9.25 24.81
CA GLN A 107 16.47 -8.24 25.85
C GLN A 107 17.32 -8.56 27.09
N LEU A 108 17.37 -9.82 27.51
CA LEU A 108 18.17 -10.26 28.66
C LEU A 108 19.68 -10.16 28.36
N LEU A 109 20.13 -10.62 27.19
CA LEU A 109 21.54 -10.52 26.78
C LEU A 109 21.98 -9.06 26.70
N ALA A 110 21.16 -8.19 26.11
CA ALA A 110 21.44 -6.76 26.01
C ALA A 110 21.58 -6.09 27.37
N SER A 111 20.67 -6.41 28.31
CA SER A 111 20.70 -5.88 29.67
C SER A 111 21.97 -6.30 30.42
N VAL A 112 22.34 -7.57 30.35
CA VAL A 112 23.58 -8.09 30.96
C VAL A 112 24.80 -7.39 30.36
N MET A 113 24.88 -7.26 29.03
CA MET A 113 25.99 -6.60 28.37
C MET A 113 26.10 -5.11 28.72
N ALA A 114 24.98 -4.40 28.85
CA ALA A 114 24.97 -3.00 29.29
C ALA A 114 25.51 -2.85 30.71
N CYS A 115 25.05 -3.69 31.65
CA CYS A 115 25.52 -3.67 33.04
C CYS A 115 27.00 -4.09 33.16
N LEU A 116 27.46 -5.08 32.38
CA LEU A 116 28.87 -5.47 32.34
C LEU A 116 29.75 -4.33 31.83
N LEU A 117 29.33 -3.65 30.75
CA LEU A 117 30.06 -2.51 30.21
C LEU A 117 30.15 -1.37 31.24
N LEU A 118 29.06 -1.06 31.93
CA LEU A 118 29.06 -0.07 33.03
C LEU A 118 30.04 -0.48 34.13
N LYS A 119 29.97 -1.73 34.62
CA LYS A 119 30.87 -2.24 35.67
C LYS A 119 32.35 -2.12 35.30
N VAL A 120 32.71 -2.39 34.04
CA VAL A 120 34.09 -2.29 33.55
C VAL A 120 34.52 -0.83 33.38
N THR A 121 33.64 0.05 32.91
CA THR A 121 33.97 1.44 32.56
C THR A 121 33.98 2.38 33.76
N THR A 122 33.14 2.15 34.77
CA THR A 122 32.99 3.04 35.94
C THR A 122 33.74 2.54 37.18
N ILE A 123 34.98 2.08 36.98
CA ILE A 123 35.87 1.44 37.98
C ILE A 123 35.58 1.88 39.44
N SER A 124 35.39 0.91 40.34
CA SER A 124 35.09 1.07 41.78
C SER A 124 33.66 1.45 42.16
N GLN A 125 32.67 1.35 41.25
CA GLN A 125 31.24 1.49 41.57
C GLN A 125 30.50 0.15 41.46
N HIS A 126 29.70 -0.18 42.47
CA HIS A 126 28.83 -1.35 42.45
C HIS A 126 27.61 -1.10 41.57
N VAL A 127 27.27 -2.06 40.69
CA VAL A 127 26.06 -1.96 39.86
C VAL A 127 24.82 -2.04 40.77
N PRO A 128 23.92 -1.03 40.74
CA PRO A 128 22.76 -1.02 41.61
C PRO A 128 21.77 -2.12 41.23
N THR A 129 21.37 -2.92 42.21
CA THR A 129 20.29 -3.90 42.09
C THR A 129 18.95 -3.25 42.45
N HIS A 130 17.86 -3.68 41.81
CA HIS A 130 16.53 -3.29 42.25
C HIS A 130 16.20 -4.06 43.52
N GLU A 131 15.80 -3.34 44.57
CA GLU A 131 15.46 -3.91 45.86
C GLU A 131 14.14 -3.31 46.36
N ILE A 132 13.45 -4.09 47.19
CA ILE A 132 12.23 -3.64 47.87
C ILE A 132 12.64 -2.98 49.20
N SER A 133 11.92 -1.92 49.59
CA SER A 133 12.10 -1.29 50.90
C SER A 133 11.92 -2.32 52.02
N GLN A 134 12.69 -2.19 53.12
CA GLN A 134 12.64 -3.12 54.25
C GLN A 134 11.26 -3.19 54.93
N GLU A 135 10.46 -2.14 54.78
CA GLU A 135 9.11 -2.04 55.33
C GLU A 135 8.05 -2.76 54.47
N MET A 136 8.41 -3.21 53.26
CA MET A 136 7.49 -3.82 52.31
C MET A 136 7.59 -5.34 52.26
N THR A 137 6.43 -5.99 52.15
CA THR A 137 6.35 -7.42 51.83
C THR A 137 6.60 -7.66 50.34
N GLY A 138 7.14 -8.83 49.98
CA GLY A 138 7.33 -9.22 48.58
C GLY A 138 6.01 -9.25 47.78
N PHE A 139 4.89 -9.56 48.45
CA PHE A 139 3.55 -9.48 47.84
C PHE A 139 3.15 -8.03 47.54
N GLY A 140 3.27 -7.13 48.51
CA GLY A 140 2.95 -5.70 48.32
C GLY A 140 3.81 -5.06 47.22
N ALA A 141 5.11 -5.40 47.19
CA ALA A 141 6.00 -4.96 46.14
C ALA A 141 5.60 -5.50 44.75
N SER A 142 5.17 -6.77 44.67
CA SER A 142 4.71 -7.38 43.42
C SER A 142 3.43 -6.73 42.90
N VAL A 143 2.50 -6.37 43.79
CA VAL A 143 1.29 -5.62 43.43
C VAL A 143 1.64 -4.24 42.88
N LEU A 144 2.54 -3.51 43.55
CA LEU A 144 2.95 -2.17 43.12
C LEU A 144 3.64 -2.22 41.74
N GLU A 145 4.60 -3.12 41.54
CA GLU A 145 5.24 -3.36 40.23
C GLU A 145 4.23 -3.80 39.16
N GLY A 146 3.22 -4.59 39.54
CA GLY A 146 2.13 -4.99 38.66
C GLY A 146 1.27 -3.81 38.20
N VAL A 147 0.87 -2.90 39.10
CA VAL A 147 0.06 -1.73 38.78
C VAL A 147 0.80 -0.78 37.84
N MET A 148 2.09 -0.55 38.09
CA MET A 148 2.91 0.30 37.23
C MET A 148 3.20 -0.32 35.87
N THR A 149 3.45 -1.62 35.83
CA THR A 149 3.64 -2.32 34.56
C THR A 149 2.33 -2.37 33.79
N PHE A 150 1.19 -2.48 34.47
CA PHE A 150 -0.12 -2.35 33.85
C PHE A 150 -0.26 -0.99 33.15
N THR A 151 0.03 0.14 33.83
CA THR A 151 -0.06 1.46 33.19
C THR A 151 0.93 1.63 32.03
N LEU A 152 2.15 1.09 32.15
CA LEU A 152 3.13 1.08 31.06
C LEU A 152 2.62 0.30 29.85
N VAL A 153 2.21 -0.96 30.03
CA VAL A 153 1.77 -1.84 28.95
C VAL A 153 0.46 -1.33 28.35
N TYR A 154 -0.48 -0.84 29.15
CA TYR A 154 -1.70 -0.21 28.67
C TYR A 154 -1.39 1.01 27.79
N THR A 155 -0.38 1.80 28.15
CA THR A 155 0.11 2.91 27.33
C THR A 155 0.74 2.43 26.02
N VAL A 156 1.48 1.31 26.03
CA VAL A 156 2.01 0.68 24.80
C VAL A 156 0.87 0.27 23.85
N TYR A 157 -0.17 -0.37 24.37
CA TYR A 157 -1.37 -0.70 23.59
C TYR A 157 -2.03 0.56 23.02
N ALA A 158 -2.25 1.58 23.85
CA ALA A 158 -2.84 2.84 23.43
C ALA A 158 -1.98 3.59 22.39
N ALA A 159 -0.65 3.53 22.50
CA ALA A 159 0.28 4.17 21.56
C ALA A 159 0.28 3.50 20.18
N ARG A 160 -0.10 2.22 20.09
CA ARG A 160 -0.17 1.43 18.86
C ARG A 160 -1.51 1.52 18.13
N GLU A 161 -2.53 2.13 18.75
CA GLU A 161 -3.88 2.22 18.22
C GLU A 161 -3.94 3.05 16.91
N PRO A 162 -4.30 2.43 15.76
CA PRO A 162 -4.34 3.10 14.46
C PRO A 162 -5.30 4.30 14.39
N ARG A 163 -6.35 4.31 15.23
CA ARG A 163 -7.35 5.38 15.29
C ARG A 163 -6.81 6.71 15.85
N ARG A 164 -5.59 6.75 16.42
CA ARG A 164 -5.00 7.99 16.97
C ARG A 164 -4.50 9.00 15.92
N GLY A 165 -4.50 8.66 14.63
CA GLY A 165 -4.15 9.61 13.58
C GLY A 165 -2.77 10.28 13.79
N PRO A 166 -2.64 11.62 13.68
CA PRO A 166 -1.36 12.32 13.86
C PRO A 166 -0.70 12.13 15.24
N PHE A 167 -1.48 11.80 16.28
CA PHE A 167 -0.96 11.61 17.65
C PHE A 167 -0.20 10.29 17.83
N GLY A 168 -0.30 9.34 16.88
CA GLY A 168 0.50 8.12 16.90
C GLY A 168 2.01 8.37 16.82
N ALA A 169 2.43 9.51 16.24
CA ALA A 169 3.84 9.91 16.18
C ALA A 169 4.46 10.22 17.57
N ILE A 170 3.63 10.52 18.58
CA ILE A 170 4.06 10.83 19.95
C ILE A 170 4.11 9.54 20.82
N GLY A 171 3.66 8.40 20.29
CA GLY A 171 3.54 7.13 21.02
C GLY A 171 4.81 6.72 21.80
N PRO A 172 6.00 6.66 21.17
CA PRO A 172 7.25 6.35 21.87
C PRO A 172 7.56 7.31 23.02
N LEU A 173 7.29 8.61 22.84
CA LEU A 173 7.51 9.63 23.87
C LEU A 173 6.58 9.43 25.07
N THR A 174 5.30 9.12 24.82
CA THR A 174 4.33 8.85 25.88
C THR A 174 4.69 7.60 26.69
N ILE A 175 5.20 6.55 26.03
CA ILE A 175 5.66 5.31 26.69
C ILE A 175 6.82 5.59 27.65
N GLY A 176 7.77 6.44 27.26
CA GLY A 176 8.86 6.83 28.16
C GLY A 176 8.38 7.70 29.31
N PHE A 177 7.54 8.71 29.05
CA PHE A 177 7.03 9.59 30.12
C PHE A 177 6.22 8.85 31.18
N ILE A 178 5.39 7.88 30.82
CA ILE A 178 4.67 7.08 31.83
C ILE A 178 5.63 6.23 32.67
N ALA A 179 6.70 5.69 32.07
CA ALA A 179 7.72 4.95 32.81
C ALA A 179 8.46 5.87 33.80
N GLY A 180 8.87 7.08 33.37
CA GLY A 180 9.48 8.05 34.28
C GLY A 180 8.54 8.47 35.42
N ALA A 181 7.26 8.71 35.14
CA ALA A 181 6.27 9.03 36.16
C ALA A 181 6.09 7.88 37.17
N ASN A 182 6.07 6.64 36.71
CA ASN A 182 6.01 5.46 37.58
C ASN A 182 7.28 5.32 38.43
N VAL A 183 8.47 5.64 37.90
CA VAL A 183 9.72 5.66 38.68
C VAL A 183 9.66 6.73 39.78
N LEU A 184 9.15 7.94 39.49
CA LEU A 184 8.94 8.98 40.52
C LEU A 184 8.01 8.49 41.64
N ALA A 185 6.95 7.75 41.29
CA ALA A 185 5.97 7.28 42.26
C ALA A 185 6.47 6.11 43.13
N SER A 186 7.35 5.26 42.58
CA SER A 186 7.66 3.95 43.18
C SER A 186 9.13 3.69 43.48
N GLY A 187 10.03 4.56 43.00
CA GLY A 187 11.47 4.43 43.17
C GLY A 187 11.87 4.16 44.63
N PRO A 188 11.38 4.93 45.62
CA PRO A 188 11.68 4.69 47.04
C PRO A 188 11.15 3.37 47.62
N PHE A 189 10.20 2.71 46.94
CA PHE A 189 9.49 1.54 47.44
C PHE A 189 10.01 0.24 46.82
N THR A 190 10.09 0.19 45.49
CA THR A 190 10.43 -1.02 44.71
C THR A 190 11.58 -0.80 43.74
N GLY A 191 12.03 0.44 43.58
CA GLY A 191 12.97 0.86 42.53
C GLY A 191 12.30 1.20 41.19
N GLY A 192 11.01 0.88 41.01
CA GLY A 192 10.25 1.26 39.82
C GLY A 192 10.75 0.60 38.53
N SER A 193 11.00 -0.71 38.56
CA SER A 193 11.62 -1.42 37.44
C SER A 193 10.69 -1.51 36.23
N MET A 194 9.48 -2.06 36.42
CA MET A 194 8.51 -2.42 35.38
C MET A 194 9.05 -3.33 34.26
N ASN A 195 10.32 -3.74 34.32
CA ASN A 195 11.06 -4.37 33.24
C ASN A 195 11.93 -5.51 33.78
N PRO A 196 11.48 -6.78 33.61
CA PRO A 196 12.23 -7.94 34.08
C PRO A 196 13.66 -8.02 33.53
N ALA A 197 13.92 -7.55 32.30
CA ALA A 197 15.26 -7.55 31.73
C ALA A 197 16.17 -6.55 32.45
N CYS A 198 15.67 -5.36 32.78
CA CYS A 198 16.42 -4.34 33.52
C CYS A 198 16.83 -4.86 34.90
N SER A 199 15.87 -5.42 35.66
CA SER A 199 16.16 -6.04 36.96
C SER A 199 17.07 -7.26 36.85
N PHE A 200 16.97 -8.06 35.79
CA PHE A 200 17.80 -9.25 35.60
C PHE A 200 19.26 -8.92 35.32
N GLY A 201 19.53 -7.99 34.40
CA GLY A 201 20.91 -7.62 34.05
C GLY A 201 21.66 -7.03 35.24
N SER A 202 21.00 -6.15 36.01
CA SER A 202 21.62 -5.54 37.19
C SER A 202 21.79 -6.54 38.34
N ALA A 203 20.83 -7.44 38.57
CA ALA A 203 20.95 -8.53 39.56
C ALA A 203 22.11 -9.48 39.25
N LEU A 204 22.24 -9.92 37.99
CA LEU A 204 23.30 -10.85 37.58
C LEU A 204 24.69 -10.23 37.72
N VAL A 205 24.85 -8.97 37.29
CA VAL A 205 26.16 -8.30 37.29
C VAL A 205 26.51 -7.72 38.67
N GLY A 206 25.50 -7.29 39.43
CA GLY A 206 25.58 -6.83 40.82
C GLY A 206 25.69 -7.98 41.83
N GLY A 207 25.47 -9.23 41.42
CA GLY A 207 25.70 -10.40 42.26
C GLY A 207 24.65 -10.67 43.34
N SER A 208 23.44 -10.11 43.22
CA SER A 208 22.35 -10.32 44.17
C SER A 208 21.02 -10.56 43.44
N PHE A 209 20.38 -11.69 43.75
CA PHE A 209 19.05 -12.07 43.25
C PHE A 209 17.96 -11.96 44.32
N LYS A 210 18.24 -11.24 45.41
CA LYS A 210 17.29 -11.08 46.51
C LYS A 210 15.98 -10.46 45.99
N ASN A 211 14.85 -11.09 46.32
CA ASN A 211 13.51 -10.66 45.91
C ASN A 211 13.28 -10.54 44.39
N GLN A 212 14.13 -11.16 43.56
CA GLN A 212 14.04 -11.02 42.11
C GLN A 212 12.70 -11.48 41.52
N ALA A 213 12.03 -12.43 42.17
CA ALA A 213 10.70 -12.90 41.77
C ALA A 213 9.67 -11.77 41.68
N VAL A 214 9.78 -10.72 42.50
CA VAL A 214 8.90 -9.54 42.47
C VAL A 214 8.91 -8.88 41.09
N TYR A 215 10.11 -8.72 40.51
CA TYR A 215 10.31 -8.07 39.21
C TYR A 215 9.99 -8.94 38.00
N TRP A 216 9.56 -10.18 38.23
CA TRP A 216 9.00 -11.05 37.20
C TRP A 216 7.50 -11.23 37.38
N VAL A 217 7.06 -11.65 38.58
CA VAL A 217 5.66 -11.94 38.86
C VAL A 217 4.79 -10.70 38.74
N GLY A 218 5.17 -9.60 39.41
CA GLY A 218 4.42 -8.33 39.34
C GLY A 218 4.26 -7.83 37.92
N PRO A 219 5.37 -7.55 37.20
CA PRO A 219 5.32 -7.04 35.83
C PRO A 219 4.57 -7.95 34.85
N LEU A 220 4.75 -9.27 34.91
CA LEU A 220 4.05 -10.19 34.00
C LEU A 220 2.54 -10.23 34.27
N VAL A 221 2.11 -10.21 35.53
CA VAL A 221 0.68 -10.14 35.89
C VAL A 221 0.08 -8.81 35.43
N GLY A 222 0.74 -7.69 35.71
CA GLY A 222 0.31 -6.37 35.25
C GLY A 222 0.18 -6.27 33.73
N ALA A 223 1.17 -6.81 33.00
CA ALA A 223 1.15 -6.86 31.55
C ALA A 223 0.04 -7.73 30.96
N ALA A 224 -0.23 -8.90 31.56
CA ALA A 224 -1.34 -9.76 31.14
C ALA A 224 -2.70 -9.08 31.36
N LEU A 225 -2.90 -8.45 32.53
CA LEU A 225 -4.10 -7.69 32.82
C LEU A 225 -4.27 -6.52 31.84
N ALA A 226 -3.20 -5.78 31.52
CA ALA A 226 -3.27 -4.69 30.56
C ALA A 226 -3.63 -5.18 29.15
N GLY A 227 -2.98 -6.24 28.67
CA GLY A 227 -3.27 -6.81 27.35
C GLY A 227 -4.71 -7.35 27.26
N THR A 228 -5.16 -8.11 28.25
CA THR A 228 -6.53 -8.62 28.29
C THR A 228 -7.57 -7.51 28.44
N LEU A 229 -7.36 -6.52 29.31
CA LEU A 229 -8.32 -5.44 29.52
C LEU A 229 -8.43 -4.55 28.28
N TYR A 230 -7.30 -4.19 27.67
CA TYR A 230 -7.29 -3.36 26.46
C TYR A 230 -7.97 -4.09 25.30
N ASP A 231 -7.57 -5.33 24.99
CA ASP A 231 -8.07 -6.08 23.84
C ASP A 231 -9.38 -6.85 24.07
N HIS A 232 -9.88 -7.02 25.30
CA HIS A 232 -11.13 -7.76 25.55
C HIS A 232 -12.24 -6.94 26.20
N VAL A 233 -11.92 -5.82 26.88
CA VAL A 233 -12.90 -5.05 27.65
C VAL A 233 -13.05 -3.63 27.11
N VAL A 234 -11.96 -2.90 26.91
CA VAL A 234 -12.01 -1.50 26.42
C VAL A 234 -12.16 -1.47 24.91
N PHE A 235 -11.43 -2.34 24.22
CA PHE A 235 -11.53 -2.58 22.79
C PHE A 235 -11.70 -4.08 22.58
N PRO A 236 -12.87 -4.67 22.92
CA PRO A 236 -13.12 -6.08 22.72
C PRO A 236 -12.74 -6.43 21.28
N GLY A 237 -11.78 -7.33 21.17
CA GLY A 237 -11.13 -7.69 19.93
C GLY A 237 -12.23 -8.00 18.95
N GLN A 238 -12.39 -7.12 17.98
CA GLN A 238 -12.94 -7.56 16.73
C GLN A 238 -12.02 -8.71 16.33
N MET A 239 -12.58 -9.93 16.32
CA MET A 239 -12.03 -11.03 15.51
C MET A 239 -11.44 -10.38 14.26
N PRO A 240 -10.20 -10.68 13.83
CA PRO A 240 -9.62 -10.01 12.66
C PRO A 240 -10.59 -10.13 11.46
N GLY A 241 -11.34 -9.04 11.24
CA GLY A 241 -12.72 -9.10 10.74
C GLY A 241 -13.61 -8.04 11.40
N LEU A 242 -13.64 -6.86 10.76
CA LEU A 242 -14.35 -5.62 11.15
C LEU A 242 -13.63 -4.77 12.19
N ALA A 243 -12.65 -3.95 11.82
CA ALA A 243 -12.47 -2.62 12.44
C ALA A 243 -11.77 -1.66 11.48
N ASP A 244 -12.43 -1.42 10.35
CA ASP A 244 -12.43 -0.09 9.79
C ASP A 244 -13.72 0.06 8.99
N ARG A 245 -14.73 0.63 9.64
CA ARG A 245 -15.96 1.19 9.07
C ARG A 245 -16.74 1.83 10.21
N GLY A 246 -16.51 3.12 10.39
CA GLY A 246 -17.66 3.99 10.62
C GLY A 246 -18.52 3.93 9.36
N VAL A 247 -19.74 3.40 9.50
CA VAL A 247 -20.99 3.69 8.77
C VAL A 247 -21.96 2.60 9.22
N SER A 248 -23.04 3.06 9.87
CA SER A 248 -24.19 2.29 10.34
C SER A 248 -24.88 1.52 9.22
N ALA A 249 -25.24 0.26 9.50
CA ALA A 249 -26.26 -0.48 8.76
C ALA A 249 -27.43 -0.75 9.72
N PRO A 250 -28.69 -0.79 9.22
CA PRO A 250 -29.87 -0.83 10.08
C PRO A 250 -29.98 -2.19 10.80
N GLU A 251 -30.28 -2.15 12.09
CA GLU A 251 -30.59 -3.33 12.87
C GLU A 251 -31.91 -3.97 12.39
N PRO A 252 -32.00 -5.31 12.30
CA PRO A 252 -33.28 -5.98 12.26
C PRO A 252 -33.81 -6.07 13.70
N GLU A 253 -34.95 -5.45 13.93
CA GLU A 253 -35.76 -5.61 15.14
C GLU A 253 -36.07 -7.10 15.40
N GLY A 254 -35.95 -7.54 16.67
CA GLY A 254 -36.55 -8.78 17.13
C GLY A 254 -35.78 -9.53 18.22
N THR A 255 -35.95 -9.11 19.46
CA THR A 255 -35.68 -9.92 20.67
C THR A 255 -36.77 -10.98 20.84
N GLY A 256 -36.67 -12.09 20.13
CA GLY A 256 -37.57 -13.25 20.28
C GLY A 256 -36.88 -14.45 20.92
N ALA A 257 -37.60 -15.16 21.79
CA ALA A 257 -37.17 -16.40 22.48
C ALA A 257 -36.89 -17.62 21.56
N ALA A 258 -36.71 -17.39 20.26
CA ALA A 258 -36.41 -18.40 19.24
C ALA A 258 -35.00 -18.21 18.61
N ALA A 259 -34.16 -17.33 19.16
CA ALA A 259 -32.77 -17.20 18.72
C ALA A 259 -31.97 -18.46 19.11
N PRO A 260 -31.29 -19.13 18.16
CA PRO A 260 -30.59 -20.38 18.43
C PRO A 260 -29.48 -20.15 19.46
N THR A 261 -29.41 -21.03 20.48
CA THR A 261 -28.40 -20.91 21.51
C THR A 261 -27.00 -21.20 20.95
N ARG A 262 -25.94 -20.81 21.66
CA ARG A 262 -24.55 -21.14 21.26
C ARG A 262 -24.33 -22.65 21.04
N GLY A 263 -25.07 -23.50 21.75
CA GLY A 263 -25.06 -24.95 21.56
C GLY A 263 -25.70 -25.39 20.25
N ASP A 264 -26.82 -24.77 19.88
CA ASP A 264 -27.53 -25.05 18.61
C ASP A 264 -26.69 -24.64 17.41
N ILE A 265 -26.05 -23.46 17.47
CA ILE A 265 -25.15 -22.96 16.43
C ILE A 265 -23.92 -23.88 16.28
N PHE A 266 -23.42 -24.46 17.37
CA PHE A 266 -22.31 -25.41 17.35
C PHE A 266 -22.71 -26.75 16.73
N LEU A 267 -23.88 -27.28 17.10
CA LEU A 267 -24.43 -28.53 16.55
C LEU A 267 -24.80 -28.38 15.06
N GLU A 268 -25.34 -27.24 14.68
CA GLU A 268 -25.64 -26.90 13.29
C GLU A 268 -24.35 -26.79 12.46
N ARG A 269 -23.28 -26.20 13.00
CA ARG A 269 -21.95 -26.22 12.36
C ARG A 269 -21.37 -27.63 12.23
N GLN A 270 -21.53 -28.49 13.23
CA GLN A 270 -21.08 -29.89 13.11
C GLN A 270 -21.90 -30.67 12.08
N LYS A 271 -23.22 -30.47 12.03
CA LYS A 271 -24.09 -31.06 10.99
C LYS A 271 -23.70 -30.56 9.60
N LEU A 272 -23.45 -29.25 9.44
CA LEU A 272 -22.98 -28.67 8.18
C LEU A 272 -21.60 -29.21 7.74
N LEU A 273 -20.69 -29.45 8.69
CA LEU A 273 -19.40 -30.08 8.41
C LEU A 273 -19.56 -31.56 8.01
N ALA A 274 -20.44 -32.30 8.67
CA ALA A 274 -20.76 -33.69 8.36
C ALA A 274 -21.49 -33.83 7.01
N ASP A 275 -22.42 -32.93 6.71
CA ASP A 275 -23.15 -32.86 5.45
C ASP A 275 -22.22 -32.42 4.31
N SER A 276 -21.27 -31.50 4.57
CA SER A 276 -20.21 -31.13 3.62
C SER A 276 -19.29 -32.33 3.31
N ALA A 277 -18.95 -33.15 4.31
CA ALA A 277 -18.20 -34.39 4.10
C ALA A 277 -18.98 -35.43 3.27
N ARG A 278 -20.30 -35.54 3.48
CA ARG A 278 -21.20 -36.38 2.67
C ARG A 278 -21.33 -35.88 1.23
N VAL A 279 -21.42 -34.56 1.02
CA VAL A 279 -21.51 -33.93 -0.30
C VAL A 279 -20.19 -34.11 -1.08
N LEU A 280 -19.03 -34.01 -0.42
CA LEU A 280 -17.71 -34.30 -1.00
C LEU A 280 -17.54 -35.79 -1.37
N GLY A 281 -18.13 -36.70 -0.58
CA GLY A 281 -18.21 -38.12 -0.89
C GLY A 281 -19.13 -38.43 -2.08
N ALA A 282 -20.29 -37.76 -2.15
CA ALA A 282 -21.27 -37.90 -3.23
C ALA A 282 -20.77 -37.30 -4.56
N THR A 283 -20.05 -36.17 -4.54
CA THR A 283 -19.42 -35.59 -5.74
C THR A 283 -18.26 -36.44 -6.26
N LYS A 284 -17.49 -37.13 -5.39
CA LYS A 284 -16.51 -38.13 -5.83
C LYS A 284 -17.17 -39.34 -6.50
N LYS A 285 -18.32 -39.80 -5.99
CA LYS A 285 -19.12 -40.89 -6.63
C LYS A 285 -19.78 -40.45 -7.94
N LYS A 286 -20.21 -39.18 -8.05
CA LYS A 286 -20.82 -38.61 -9.26
C LYS A 286 -19.77 -38.36 -10.36
N LYS A 287 -18.57 -37.85 -10.01
CA LYS A 287 -17.42 -37.73 -10.93
C LYS A 287 -17.00 -39.07 -11.55
N LYS A 288 -17.02 -40.15 -10.76
CA LYS A 288 -16.68 -41.50 -11.25
C LYS A 288 -17.76 -42.11 -12.17
N ARG A 289 -18.97 -41.55 -12.21
CA ARG A 289 -20.07 -41.97 -13.08
C ARG A 289 -20.21 -41.12 -14.35
N GLU A 290 -19.80 -39.85 -14.31
CA GLU A 290 -19.83 -38.93 -15.47
C GLU A 290 -18.57 -39.02 -16.36
N GLU A 291 -17.44 -39.55 -15.87
CA GLU A 291 -16.22 -39.79 -16.68
C GLU A 291 -16.34 -40.94 -17.71
N VAL A 292 -17.48 -41.65 -17.79
CA VAL A 292 -17.70 -42.75 -18.75
C VAL A 292 -18.51 -42.33 -19.99
N SER A 293 -19.04 -41.10 -20.07
CA SER A 293 -19.81 -40.67 -21.24
C SER A 293 -19.56 -39.21 -21.61
N GLY A 294 -18.75 -38.95 -22.63
CA GLY A 294 -18.61 -37.64 -23.26
C GLY A 294 -17.18 -37.23 -23.55
N SER A 295 -16.57 -37.85 -24.56
CA SER A 295 -15.21 -37.53 -25.01
C SER A 295 -15.16 -36.20 -25.79
N VAL A 296 -14.53 -35.17 -25.21
CA VAL A 296 -13.86 -34.12 -25.97
C VAL A 296 -12.38 -34.16 -25.57
N LYS A 297 -11.53 -34.53 -26.54
CA LYS A 297 -10.09 -34.73 -26.38
C LYS A 297 -9.41 -33.41 -25.98
N VAL A 298 -8.93 -33.31 -24.73
CA VAL A 298 -8.00 -32.25 -24.31
C VAL A 298 -6.57 -32.78 -24.40
N SER A 299 -5.76 -32.03 -25.13
CA SER A 299 -4.31 -32.15 -25.36
C SER A 299 -3.49 -32.47 -24.10
N ARG A 300 -2.37 -33.18 -24.27
CA ARG A 300 -1.35 -33.45 -23.24
C ARG A 300 -1.01 -32.15 -22.49
N VAL A 301 -1.23 -32.11 -21.18
CA VAL A 301 -0.98 -30.93 -20.33
C VAL A 301 0.53 -30.61 -20.34
N VAL A 302 0.93 -29.65 -21.15
CA VAL A 302 2.28 -29.09 -21.16
C VAL A 302 2.51 -28.38 -19.81
N PRO A 303 3.62 -28.65 -19.09
CA PRO A 303 3.93 -27.94 -17.86
C PRO A 303 4.17 -26.45 -18.16
N SER A 304 3.40 -25.56 -17.53
CA SER A 304 3.52 -24.11 -17.70
C SER A 304 4.11 -23.43 -16.46
N CYS A 305 4.75 -22.29 -16.71
CA CYS A 305 5.25 -21.37 -15.69
C CYS A 305 4.12 -20.91 -14.78
N TYR A 306 4.36 -21.01 -13.48
CA TYR A 306 3.43 -20.64 -12.42
C TYR A 306 3.07 -19.14 -12.40
N GLY A 307 3.94 -18.29 -12.95
CA GLY A 307 3.76 -16.83 -12.93
C GLY A 307 3.03 -16.29 -14.16
N CYS A 308 3.56 -16.55 -15.36
CA CYS A 308 3.05 -15.96 -16.61
C CYS A 308 2.23 -16.92 -17.48
N GLY A 309 2.16 -18.21 -17.12
CA GLY A 309 1.44 -19.23 -17.89
C GLY A 309 2.18 -19.78 -19.12
N ALA A 310 3.38 -19.28 -19.45
CA ALA A 310 4.15 -19.75 -20.60
C ALA A 310 4.61 -21.21 -20.45
N PRO A 311 4.61 -22.04 -21.51
CA PRO A 311 5.15 -23.40 -21.48
C PRO A 311 6.60 -23.42 -20.98
N LEU A 312 6.92 -24.30 -20.02
CA LEU A 312 8.28 -24.41 -19.50
C LEU A 312 9.22 -25.01 -20.55
N GLN A 313 10.35 -24.35 -20.78
CA GLN A 313 11.38 -24.76 -21.73
C GLN A 313 12.78 -24.49 -21.16
N ILE A 314 13.80 -25.15 -21.71
CA ILE A 314 15.20 -25.12 -21.21
C ILE A 314 16.22 -24.74 -22.31
N VAL A 315 15.74 -24.33 -23.48
CA VAL A 315 16.55 -24.17 -24.70
C VAL A 315 16.92 -22.71 -24.93
N GLU A 316 15.94 -21.80 -24.92
CA GLU A 316 16.15 -20.38 -25.20
C GLU A 316 16.13 -19.58 -23.90
N SER A 317 17.30 -19.13 -23.41
CA SER A 317 17.42 -18.37 -22.15
C SER A 317 16.54 -17.11 -22.09
N ASP A 318 16.30 -16.50 -23.24
CA ASP A 318 15.63 -15.20 -23.37
C ASP A 318 14.13 -15.33 -23.72
N ALA A 319 13.63 -16.55 -23.89
CA ALA A 319 12.23 -16.81 -24.22
C ALA A 319 11.37 -17.07 -22.96
N PRO A 320 10.07 -16.73 -22.99
CA PRO A 320 9.21 -16.92 -21.84
C PRO A 320 9.03 -18.42 -21.56
N GLY A 321 9.11 -18.79 -20.28
CA GLY A 321 9.08 -20.20 -19.88
C GLY A 321 10.47 -20.80 -19.68
N TYR A 322 11.55 -20.08 -19.97
CA TYR A 322 12.91 -20.55 -19.69
C TYR A 322 13.11 -20.87 -18.21
N VAL A 323 13.59 -22.06 -17.92
CA VAL A 323 14.06 -22.49 -16.61
C VAL A 323 15.43 -23.10 -16.81
N ASP A 324 16.34 -22.78 -15.89
CA ASP A 324 17.65 -23.42 -15.85
C ASP A 324 17.52 -24.96 -15.89
N PRO A 325 18.29 -25.66 -16.74
CA PRO A 325 18.16 -27.11 -16.92
C PRO A 325 18.22 -27.91 -15.62
N ASP A 326 19.10 -27.53 -14.68
CA ASP A 326 19.27 -28.23 -13.41
C ASP A 326 18.04 -28.04 -12.51
N ILE A 327 17.50 -26.82 -12.48
CA ILE A 327 16.26 -26.51 -11.75
C ILE A 327 15.07 -27.26 -12.36
N TYR A 328 14.99 -27.31 -13.69
CA TYR A 328 13.91 -27.99 -14.40
C TYR A 328 13.91 -29.48 -14.10
N GLU A 329 15.05 -30.16 -14.22
CA GLU A 329 15.16 -31.60 -13.95
C GLU A 329 14.96 -31.94 -12.48
N LEU A 330 15.49 -31.13 -11.55
CA LEU A 330 15.22 -31.29 -10.12
C LEU A 330 13.72 -31.20 -9.81
N LYS A 331 13.04 -30.17 -10.32
CA LYS A 331 11.60 -29.96 -10.07
C LYS A 331 10.74 -30.99 -10.78
N LYS A 332 11.16 -31.49 -11.94
CA LYS A 332 10.54 -32.60 -12.66
C LYS A 332 10.64 -33.91 -11.88
N LYS A 333 11.81 -34.24 -11.35
CA LYS A 333 12.05 -35.40 -10.48
C LYS A 333 11.12 -35.41 -9.26
N HIS A 334 10.88 -34.24 -8.67
CA HIS A 334 9.99 -34.08 -7.51
C HIS A 334 8.51 -33.81 -7.86
N ARG A 335 8.10 -33.87 -9.15
CA ARG A 335 6.74 -33.57 -9.64
C ARG A 335 6.23 -32.17 -9.25
N GLN A 336 7.13 -31.19 -9.20
CA GLN A 336 6.88 -29.80 -8.78
C GLN A 336 6.89 -28.78 -9.94
N LEU A 337 6.84 -29.22 -11.21
CA LEU A 337 6.90 -28.31 -12.36
C LEU A 337 5.78 -27.25 -12.36
N ARG A 338 4.60 -27.57 -11.79
CA ARG A 338 3.48 -26.62 -11.68
C ARG A 338 3.72 -25.45 -10.73
N THR A 339 4.78 -25.47 -9.93
CA THR A 339 5.13 -24.39 -9.00
C THR A 339 6.38 -23.61 -9.44
N VAL A 340 6.88 -23.84 -10.65
CA VAL A 340 8.13 -23.24 -11.13
C VAL A 340 7.88 -21.90 -11.81
N LEU A 341 8.69 -20.90 -11.45
CA LEU A 341 8.77 -19.63 -12.16
C LEU A 341 9.89 -19.68 -13.20
N CYS A 342 9.58 -19.25 -14.43
CA CYS A 342 10.58 -18.99 -15.45
C CYS A 342 11.50 -17.82 -15.07
N GLY A 343 12.68 -17.72 -15.68
CA GLY A 343 13.68 -16.68 -15.40
C GLY A 343 13.09 -15.27 -15.41
N ARG A 344 12.29 -14.95 -16.44
CA ARG A 344 11.54 -13.69 -16.53
C ARG A 344 10.63 -13.43 -15.32
N CYS A 345 9.81 -14.40 -14.94
CA CYS A 345 8.91 -14.28 -13.80
C CYS A 345 9.66 -14.13 -12.47
N ARG A 346 10.83 -14.77 -12.35
CA ARG A 346 11.71 -14.63 -11.19
C ARG A 346 12.23 -13.20 -11.07
N LEU A 347 12.72 -12.61 -12.15
CA LEU A 347 13.16 -11.21 -12.18
C LEU A 347 12.03 -10.22 -11.86
N LEU A 348 10.84 -10.42 -12.43
CA LEU A 348 9.65 -9.64 -12.09
C LEU A 348 9.31 -9.75 -10.59
N SER A 349 9.43 -10.95 -9.99
CA SER A 349 9.19 -11.16 -8.56
C SER A 349 10.22 -10.50 -7.64
N HIS A 350 11.41 -10.19 -8.17
CA HIS A 350 12.46 -9.43 -7.48
C HIS A 350 12.41 -7.92 -7.75
N GLY A 351 11.37 -7.42 -8.44
CA GLY A 351 11.14 -6.00 -8.66
C GLY A 351 11.77 -5.43 -9.93
N HIS A 352 12.35 -6.25 -10.80
CA HIS A 352 12.83 -5.80 -12.10
C HIS A 352 11.66 -5.49 -13.03
N MET A 353 11.76 -4.39 -13.78
CA MET A 353 10.73 -3.96 -14.73
C MET A 353 11.06 -4.46 -16.13
N ILE A 354 10.44 -5.58 -16.51
CA ILE A 354 10.65 -6.22 -17.81
C ILE A 354 9.43 -5.92 -18.70
N THR A 355 9.64 -5.28 -19.84
CA THR A 355 8.60 -5.03 -20.84
C THR A 355 8.22 -6.34 -21.52
N ALA A 356 6.92 -6.50 -21.78
CA ALA A 356 6.34 -7.71 -22.35
C ALA A 356 5.92 -7.53 -23.81
N VAL A 357 6.30 -6.42 -24.43
CA VAL A 357 5.95 -6.03 -25.80
C VAL A 357 7.16 -5.30 -26.35
N GLY A 358 7.53 -5.60 -27.60
CA GLY A 358 8.76 -5.09 -28.21
C GLY A 358 8.75 -3.57 -28.40
N GLY A 359 9.94 -2.97 -28.54
CA GLY A 359 10.12 -1.57 -28.92
C GLY A 359 11.20 -0.85 -28.13
N HIS A 360 11.18 -0.92 -26.80
CA HIS A 360 12.17 -0.23 -25.96
C HIS A 360 12.38 -1.02 -24.64
N GLY A 361 13.60 -1.54 -24.43
CA GLY A 361 14.04 -2.11 -23.16
C GLY A 361 13.47 -3.49 -22.75
N GLY A 362 13.05 -4.31 -23.72
CA GLY A 362 12.74 -5.74 -23.45
C GLY A 362 13.97 -6.54 -23.03
N TYR A 363 13.74 -7.78 -22.54
CA TYR A 363 14.80 -8.76 -22.29
C TYR A 363 15.81 -8.76 -23.45
N SER A 364 17.11 -8.78 -23.15
CA SER A 364 18.20 -8.74 -24.14
C SER A 364 18.19 -10.02 -24.99
N GLY A 365 17.34 -10.05 -26.01
CA GLY A 365 17.09 -11.24 -26.84
C GLY A 365 15.73 -11.13 -27.52
N GLY A 366 15.68 -10.36 -28.60
CA GLY A 366 14.45 -9.99 -29.28
C GLY A 366 13.58 -11.16 -29.75
N LYS A 367 12.40 -11.32 -29.14
CA LYS A 367 11.18 -11.80 -29.82
C LYS A 367 9.97 -11.01 -29.30
N GLN A 368 9.19 -10.45 -30.23
CA GLN A 368 7.88 -9.85 -29.96
C GLN A 368 7.00 -10.83 -29.20
N PHE A 369 6.58 -10.47 -27.97
CA PHE A 369 5.92 -11.42 -27.08
C PHE A 369 4.43 -11.66 -27.40
N VAL A 370 3.65 -10.63 -27.77
CA VAL A 370 2.26 -10.71 -28.34
C VAL A 370 1.94 -9.33 -28.96
N SER A 371 1.42 -9.25 -30.19
CA SER A 371 0.95 -7.97 -30.76
C SER A 371 -0.43 -7.55 -30.18
N ALA A 372 -0.79 -6.27 -30.29
CA ALA A 372 -2.11 -5.83 -29.86
C ALA A 372 -3.24 -6.55 -30.62
N GLU A 373 -3.01 -6.89 -31.89
CA GLU A 373 -3.89 -7.63 -32.78
C GLU A 373 -4.04 -9.09 -32.35
N GLU A 374 -2.92 -9.77 -32.07
CA GLU A 374 -2.92 -11.16 -31.61
C GLU A 374 -3.60 -11.30 -30.24
N LEU A 375 -3.44 -10.30 -29.36
CA LEU A 375 -4.16 -10.26 -28.09
C LEU A 375 -5.67 -10.02 -28.29
N ARG A 376 -6.07 -9.17 -29.24
CA ARG A 376 -7.47 -8.97 -29.60
C ARG A 376 -8.10 -10.25 -30.16
N GLU A 377 -7.40 -10.98 -31.01
CA GLU A 377 -7.85 -12.28 -31.52
C GLU A 377 -8.03 -13.28 -30.38
N LYS A 378 -7.06 -13.38 -29.46
CA LYS A 378 -7.16 -14.24 -28.26
C LYS A 378 -8.35 -13.89 -27.37
N LEU A 379 -8.75 -12.62 -27.30
CA LEU A 379 -9.88 -12.16 -26.48
C LEU A 379 -11.22 -12.10 -27.24
N SER A 380 -11.23 -12.30 -28.56
CA SER A 380 -12.42 -12.17 -29.42
C SER A 380 -13.55 -13.14 -29.04
N HIS A 381 -13.21 -14.34 -28.55
CA HIS A 381 -14.18 -15.35 -28.12
C HIS A 381 -15.08 -14.85 -26.97
N LEU A 382 -14.58 -13.95 -26.13
CA LEU A 382 -15.32 -13.40 -24.98
C LEU A 382 -16.56 -12.62 -25.39
N ARG A 383 -16.57 -12.08 -26.62
CA ARG A 383 -17.72 -11.39 -27.18
C ARG A 383 -18.98 -12.26 -27.23
N HIS A 384 -18.79 -13.57 -27.42
CA HIS A 384 -19.87 -14.55 -27.59
C HIS A 384 -20.15 -15.36 -26.32
N GLU A 385 -19.28 -15.27 -25.32
CA GLU A 385 -19.50 -15.89 -24.01
C GLU A 385 -20.37 -14.99 -23.13
N LYS A 386 -21.18 -15.61 -22.25
CA LYS A 386 -21.90 -14.92 -21.19
C LYS A 386 -20.96 -14.72 -20.00
N ALA A 387 -20.29 -13.57 -19.97
CA ALA A 387 -19.26 -13.24 -19.00
C ALA A 387 -19.50 -11.87 -18.36
N LEU A 388 -19.08 -11.71 -17.11
CA LEU A 388 -19.01 -10.41 -16.44
C LEU A 388 -17.63 -9.81 -16.69
N ILE A 389 -17.56 -8.62 -17.27
CA ILE A 389 -16.27 -8.01 -17.61
C ILE A 389 -15.91 -6.98 -16.54
N VAL A 390 -14.79 -7.19 -15.86
CA VAL A 390 -14.26 -6.24 -14.89
C VAL A 390 -13.14 -5.46 -15.57
N LYS A 391 -13.43 -4.21 -15.94
CA LYS A 391 -12.48 -3.36 -16.66
C LYS A 391 -11.73 -2.46 -15.69
N LEU A 392 -10.42 -2.65 -15.57
CA LEU A 392 -9.58 -1.79 -14.75
C LEU A 392 -9.01 -0.60 -15.52
N VAL A 393 -9.04 0.57 -14.88
CA VAL A 393 -8.56 1.85 -15.41
C VAL A 393 -7.81 2.58 -14.30
N ASP A 394 -6.56 3.02 -14.54
CA ASP A 394 -5.83 3.81 -13.53
C ASP A 394 -6.34 5.25 -13.52
N ILE A 395 -6.62 5.84 -12.36
CA ILE A 395 -7.15 7.21 -12.28
C ILE A 395 -6.16 8.26 -12.81
N VAL A 396 -4.86 8.07 -12.54
CA VAL A 396 -3.80 8.99 -12.96
C VAL A 396 -3.63 9.00 -14.49
N ASP A 397 -3.88 7.86 -15.12
CA ASP A 397 -3.82 7.67 -16.57
C ASP A 397 -5.19 7.18 -17.09
N PHE A 398 -6.25 7.92 -16.72
CA PHE A 398 -7.62 7.52 -17.02
C PHE A 398 -7.83 7.37 -18.53
N ASN A 399 -7.50 8.41 -19.31
CA ASN A 399 -7.68 8.40 -20.76
C ASN A 399 -6.78 7.37 -21.47
N GLY A 400 -5.51 7.25 -21.08
CA GLY A 400 -4.61 6.24 -21.65
C GLY A 400 -4.97 4.80 -21.27
N SER A 401 -5.73 4.60 -20.18
CA SER A 401 -6.27 3.29 -19.75
C SER A 401 -7.67 2.98 -20.25
N PHE A 402 -8.37 4.00 -20.71
CA PHE A 402 -9.73 3.90 -21.20
C PHE A 402 -9.71 3.48 -22.67
N LEU A 403 -9.82 2.17 -22.92
CA LEU A 403 -9.96 1.61 -24.26
C LEU A 403 -11.30 2.09 -24.87
N ALA A 404 -11.26 3.00 -25.84
CA ALA A 404 -12.47 3.51 -26.50
C ALA A 404 -13.28 2.40 -27.22
N ARG A 405 -12.65 1.25 -27.51
CA ARG A 405 -13.20 0.11 -28.25
C ARG A 405 -13.35 -1.17 -27.42
N VAL A 406 -13.60 -1.08 -26.12
CA VAL A 406 -13.82 -2.29 -25.29
C VAL A 406 -14.99 -3.14 -25.81
N ARG A 407 -16.04 -2.54 -26.36
CA ARG A 407 -17.21 -3.29 -26.86
C ARG A 407 -16.92 -4.18 -28.06
N ASP A 408 -15.90 -3.88 -28.86
CA ASP A 408 -15.47 -4.75 -29.95
C ASP A 408 -15.00 -6.12 -29.41
N LEU A 409 -14.49 -6.13 -28.17
CA LEU A 409 -14.04 -7.33 -27.45
C LEU A 409 -15.10 -7.88 -26.50
N ALA A 410 -15.84 -7.01 -25.82
CA ALA A 410 -16.80 -7.36 -24.77
C ALA A 410 -18.19 -7.77 -25.30
N GLY A 411 -18.59 -7.32 -26.49
CA GLY A 411 -19.94 -7.54 -27.01
C GLY A 411 -21.02 -6.90 -26.12
N ALA A 412 -22.08 -7.67 -25.85
CA ALA A 412 -23.20 -7.26 -25.02
C ALA A 412 -23.01 -7.56 -23.51
N ASN A 413 -21.84 -8.03 -23.11
CA ASN A 413 -21.57 -8.42 -21.74
C ASN A 413 -21.64 -7.22 -20.77
N PRO A 414 -22.14 -7.43 -19.53
CA PRO A 414 -22.13 -6.41 -18.49
C PRO A 414 -20.69 -6.04 -18.09
N ILE A 415 -20.46 -4.75 -17.86
CA ILE A 415 -19.14 -4.22 -17.50
C ILE A 415 -19.19 -3.57 -16.11
N ILE A 416 -18.30 -4.00 -15.22
CA ILE A 416 -17.97 -3.28 -13.99
C ILE A 416 -16.70 -2.47 -14.25
N LEU A 417 -16.78 -1.15 -14.11
CA LEU A 417 -15.63 -0.27 -14.28
C LEU A 417 -14.93 -0.08 -12.95
N VAL A 418 -13.68 -0.56 -12.85
CA VAL A 418 -12.86 -0.44 -11.65
C VAL A 418 -11.78 0.60 -11.87
N VAL A 419 -11.89 1.72 -11.18
CA VAL A 419 -10.88 2.76 -11.17
C VAL A 419 -9.86 2.46 -10.07
N THR A 420 -8.61 2.26 -10.45
CA THR A 420 -7.51 1.89 -9.55
C THR A 420 -6.60 3.07 -9.24
N LYS A 421 -5.82 2.94 -8.16
CA LYS A 421 -4.79 3.90 -7.70
C LYS A 421 -5.35 5.23 -7.18
N VAL A 422 -6.56 5.23 -6.62
CA VAL A 422 -7.18 6.44 -6.04
C VAL A 422 -6.42 6.97 -4.82
N ASP A 423 -5.57 6.15 -4.19
CA ASP A 423 -4.65 6.55 -3.13
C ASP A 423 -3.58 7.56 -3.58
N LEU A 424 -3.32 7.64 -4.90
CA LEU A 424 -2.37 8.58 -5.48
C LEU A 424 -2.94 10.00 -5.65
N LEU A 425 -4.26 10.21 -5.56
CA LEU A 425 -4.87 11.53 -5.75
C LEU A 425 -4.41 12.52 -4.66
N PRO A 426 -4.28 13.84 -4.92
CA PRO A 426 -3.84 14.83 -3.94
C PRO A 426 -4.57 14.80 -2.59
N LYS A 427 -3.91 15.20 -1.50
CA LYS A 427 -4.50 15.15 -0.14
C LYS A 427 -5.72 16.08 -0.06
N GLY A 428 -6.78 15.63 0.61
CA GLY A 428 -8.03 16.39 0.73
C GLY A 428 -8.89 16.39 -0.55
N THR A 429 -8.61 15.51 -1.51
CA THR A 429 -9.54 15.26 -2.63
C THR A 429 -10.81 14.58 -2.10
N ASP A 430 -11.97 15.17 -2.38
CA ASP A 430 -13.26 14.50 -2.18
C ASP A 430 -13.48 13.46 -3.29
N LEU A 431 -13.66 12.21 -2.87
CA LEU A 431 -13.87 11.09 -3.79
C LEU A 431 -15.30 11.03 -4.32
N ASN A 432 -16.26 11.73 -3.69
CA ASN A 432 -17.60 11.86 -4.21
C ASN A 432 -17.59 12.66 -5.53
N CYS A 433 -16.91 13.81 -5.53
CA CYS A 433 -16.69 14.62 -6.73
C CYS A 433 -15.96 13.84 -7.82
N VAL A 434 -14.91 13.09 -7.46
CA VAL A 434 -14.17 12.27 -8.43
C VAL A 434 -15.03 11.13 -8.99
N GLY A 435 -15.82 10.47 -8.16
CA GLY A 435 -16.73 9.40 -8.60
C GLY A 435 -17.77 9.92 -9.58
N ASP A 436 -18.39 11.06 -9.25
CA ASP A 436 -19.33 11.76 -10.11
C ASP A 436 -18.69 12.14 -11.47
N TRP A 437 -17.48 12.73 -11.43
CA TRP A 437 -16.70 13.09 -12.62
C TRP A 437 -16.35 11.87 -13.48
N VAL A 438 -15.98 10.74 -12.88
CA VAL A 438 -15.67 9.50 -13.62
C VAL A 438 -16.91 9.01 -14.34
N VAL A 439 -18.06 8.97 -13.67
CA VAL A 439 -19.32 8.54 -14.29
C VAL A 439 -19.69 9.49 -15.42
N GLU A 440 -19.58 10.80 -15.18
CA GLU A 440 -19.89 11.80 -16.20
C GLU A 440 -18.96 11.66 -17.41
N THR A 441 -17.65 11.49 -17.19
CA THR A 441 -16.67 11.27 -18.25
C THR A 441 -16.96 9.98 -19.02
N THR A 442 -17.37 8.92 -18.32
CA THR A 442 -17.74 7.63 -18.92
C THR A 442 -19.01 7.75 -19.78
N VAL A 443 -20.00 8.51 -19.31
CA VAL A 443 -21.25 8.79 -20.04
C VAL A 443 -21.02 9.76 -21.20
N LYS A 444 -20.20 10.82 -21.04
CA LYS A 444 -19.86 11.79 -22.10
C LYS A 444 -19.07 11.13 -23.22
N LYS A 445 -18.11 10.25 -22.87
CA LYS A 445 -17.34 9.46 -23.84
C LYS A 445 -18.14 8.34 -24.53
N LYS A 446 -19.44 8.16 -24.21
CA LYS A 446 -20.42 7.23 -24.83
C LYS A 446 -19.80 6.55 -26.05
N LEU A 447 -19.44 5.27 -26.01
CA LEU A 447 -20.33 4.14 -26.35
C LEU A 447 -21.52 4.55 -27.26
N LYS A 448 -21.26 5.44 -28.22
CA LYS A 448 -22.20 6.02 -29.19
C LYS A 448 -22.47 5.07 -30.35
N SER A 449 -22.20 3.77 -30.15
CA SER A 449 -22.60 2.70 -31.06
C SER A 449 -23.53 1.75 -30.31
N ILE A 450 -24.82 1.96 -30.60
CA ILE A 450 -25.94 1.00 -30.52
C ILE A 450 -26.56 0.76 -29.12
N CYS A 451 -27.84 1.16 -29.04
CA CYS A 451 -28.92 0.87 -28.07
C CYS A 451 -29.00 1.64 -26.73
N ASN A 452 -30.26 1.96 -26.38
CA ASN A 452 -30.78 2.64 -25.17
C ASN A 452 -30.53 1.90 -23.83
N SER A 453 -29.48 1.08 -23.73
CA SER A 453 -29.10 0.44 -22.47
C SER A 453 -27.58 0.50 -22.31
N CYS A 454 -27.08 1.56 -21.68
CA CYS A 454 -25.69 1.59 -21.20
C CYS A 454 -25.49 0.40 -20.24
N SER A 455 -24.58 -0.53 -20.56
CA SER A 455 -24.34 -1.77 -19.81
C SER A 455 -23.12 -1.70 -18.87
N VAL A 456 -22.68 -0.48 -18.51
CA VAL A 456 -21.79 -0.30 -17.35
C VAL A 456 -22.68 -0.38 -16.11
N LEU A 457 -22.60 -1.48 -15.37
CA LEU A 457 -23.45 -1.73 -14.21
C LEU A 457 -23.13 -0.77 -13.08
N SER A 458 -21.84 -0.63 -12.79
CA SER A 458 -21.35 0.18 -11.69
C SER A 458 -19.91 0.64 -11.94
N VAL A 459 -19.54 1.72 -11.26
CA VAL A 459 -18.19 2.25 -11.19
C VAL A 459 -17.67 2.06 -9.76
N HIS A 460 -16.46 1.53 -9.60
CA HIS A 460 -15.85 1.35 -8.29
C HIS A 460 -14.48 2.03 -8.23
N LEU A 461 -14.34 2.99 -7.33
CA LEU A 461 -13.09 3.64 -6.99
C LEU A 461 -12.33 2.74 -6.00
N THR A 462 -11.07 2.41 -6.28
CA THR A 462 -10.31 1.44 -5.48
C THR A 462 -8.84 1.74 -5.35
N SER A 463 -8.25 1.22 -4.27
CA SER A 463 -6.81 1.11 -4.12
C SER A 463 -6.43 -0.33 -3.76
N SER A 464 -5.66 -0.98 -4.62
CA SER A 464 -5.13 -2.32 -4.33
C SER A 464 -4.11 -2.31 -3.18
N LYS A 465 -3.48 -1.16 -2.90
CA LYS A 465 -2.48 -1.01 -1.82
C LYS A 465 -3.15 -0.94 -0.45
N SER A 466 -4.22 -0.15 -0.30
CA SER A 466 -4.97 -0.04 0.96
C SER A 466 -6.18 -0.97 1.06
N LEU A 467 -6.51 -1.71 -0.02
CA LEU A 467 -7.70 -2.57 -0.14
C LEU A 467 -9.05 -1.83 -0.10
N VAL A 468 -9.03 -0.49 -0.13
CA VAL A 468 -10.24 0.33 -0.13
C VAL A 468 -11.03 0.15 -1.45
N GLY A 469 -12.36 0.12 -1.35
CA GLY A 469 -13.30 -0.12 -2.46
C GLY A 469 -13.39 -1.55 -3.00
N ILE A 470 -12.45 -2.43 -2.66
CA ILE A 470 -12.44 -3.82 -3.15
C ILE A 470 -13.66 -4.62 -2.64
N ALA A 471 -14.11 -4.37 -1.41
CA ALA A 471 -15.26 -5.06 -0.83
C ALA A 471 -16.56 -4.83 -1.61
N GLY A 472 -16.77 -3.61 -2.12
CA GLY A 472 -17.93 -3.27 -2.94
C GLY A 472 -17.95 -4.08 -4.23
N ILE A 473 -16.79 -4.22 -4.89
CA ILE A 473 -16.66 -5.02 -6.10
C ILE A 473 -16.91 -6.49 -5.84
N VAL A 474 -16.40 -7.04 -4.74
CA VAL A 474 -16.66 -8.44 -4.35
C VAL A 474 -18.17 -8.68 -4.23
N SER A 475 -18.88 -7.77 -3.57
CA SER A 475 -20.33 -7.86 -3.41
C SER A 475 -21.06 -7.80 -4.76
N GLU A 476 -20.63 -6.91 -5.65
CA GLU A 476 -21.20 -6.72 -6.99
C GLU A 476 -20.99 -7.96 -7.87
N ILE A 477 -19.75 -8.48 -7.92
CA ILE A 477 -19.43 -9.72 -8.65
C ILE A 477 -20.22 -10.91 -8.09
N GLN A 478 -20.42 -10.96 -6.76
CA GLN A 478 -21.21 -12.01 -6.12
C GLN A 478 -22.72 -11.91 -6.43
N ARG A 479 -23.24 -10.70 -6.68
CA ARG A 479 -24.64 -10.50 -7.11
C ARG A 479 -24.85 -10.96 -8.55
N GLU A 480 -23.89 -10.67 -9.43
CA GLU A 480 -23.94 -10.96 -10.87
C GLU A 480 -23.49 -12.39 -11.24
N LYS A 481 -23.54 -13.35 -10.29
CA LYS A 481 -22.98 -14.72 -10.33
C LYS A 481 -23.35 -15.65 -11.50
N LYS A 482 -24.00 -15.16 -12.56
CA LYS A 482 -24.40 -15.92 -13.76
C LYS A 482 -23.33 -16.00 -14.86
N GLY A 483 -22.08 -15.60 -14.62
CA GLY A 483 -21.04 -15.67 -15.66
C GLY A 483 -19.60 -15.72 -15.12
N SER A 484 -18.70 -16.22 -15.96
CA SER A 484 -17.25 -16.15 -15.76
C SER A 484 -16.82 -14.68 -15.71
N ALA A 485 -15.92 -14.32 -14.78
CA ALA A 485 -15.45 -12.95 -14.64
C ALA A 485 -14.05 -12.79 -15.21
N ASN A 486 -13.84 -11.84 -16.12
CA ASN A 486 -12.52 -11.53 -16.68
C ASN A 486 -11.98 -10.26 -16.04
N VAL A 487 -10.82 -10.37 -15.40
CA VAL A 487 -10.15 -9.28 -14.65
C VAL A 487 -8.71 -9.18 -15.16
N GLY A 488 -8.13 -7.99 -15.18
CA GLY A 488 -6.69 -7.78 -15.44
C GLY A 488 -6.01 -6.99 -14.31
N LYS A 489 -4.67 -6.90 -14.38
CA LYS A 489 -3.75 -6.27 -13.39
C LYS A 489 -3.65 -7.04 -12.07
N SER A 490 -2.67 -7.93 -12.03
CA SER A 490 -2.24 -8.82 -10.95
C SER A 490 -2.30 -8.25 -9.51
N ALA A 491 -2.08 -6.95 -9.32
CA ALA A 491 -2.20 -6.31 -8.01
C ALA A 491 -3.65 -6.27 -7.49
N PHE A 492 -4.60 -5.95 -8.37
CA PHE A 492 -6.03 -5.96 -8.04
C PHE A 492 -6.54 -7.38 -7.82
N ILE A 493 -6.11 -8.36 -8.64
CA ILE A 493 -6.52 -9.76 -8.46
C ILE A 493 -6.03 -10.30 -7.11
N ASN A 494 -4.79 -10.01 -6.71
CA ASN A 494 -4.29 -10.37 -5.38
C ASN A 494 -5.13 -9.73 -4.26
N ALA A 495 -5.50 -8.45 -4.39
CA ALA A 495 -6.36 -7.76 -3.44
C ALA A 495 -7.77 -8.37 -3.39
N LEU A 496 -8.35 -8.68 -4.56
CA LEU A 496 -9.65 -9.32 -4.71
C LEU A 496 -9.67 -10.71 -4.06
N LEU A 497 -8.68 -11.56 -4.35
CA LEU A 497 -8.55 -12.89 -3.76
C LEU A 497 -8.31 -12.83 -2.24
N LYS A 498 -7.55 -11.85 -1.76
CA LYS A 498 -7.38 -11.60 -0.32
C LYS A 498 -8.73 -11.31 0.33
N MET A 499 -9.55 -10.44 -0.27
CA MET A 499 -10.88 -10.09 0.24
C MET A 499 -11.88 -11.25 0.14
N LEU A 500 -11.89 -11.98 -0.98
CA LEU A 500 -12.74 -13.15 -1.17
C LEU A 500 -12.42 -14.27 -0.18
N SER A 501 -11.15 -14.45 0.20
CA SER A 501 -10.73 -15.52 1.12
C SER A 501 -11.36 -15.46 2.50
N TYR A 502 -11.85 -14.30 2.94
CA TYR A 502 -12.56 -14.18 4.21
C TYR A 502 -13.96 -14.80 4.17
N LYS A 503 -14.59 -14.86 2.98
CA LYS A 503 -15.97 -15.35 2.80
C LYS A 503 -16.04 -16.68 2.06
N ASP A 504 -15.02 -17.02 1.27
CA ASP A 504 -15.04 -18.18 0.39
C ASP A 504 -13.79 -19.09 0.59
N PRO A 505 -13.96 -20.33 1.04
CA PRO A 505 -12.86 -21.27 1.23
C PRO A 505 -12.18 -21.69 -0.08
N VAL A 506 -12.88 -21.63 -1.22
CA VAL A 506 -12.29 -21.87 -2.55
C VAL A 506 -11.36 -20.72 -2.93
N ALA A 507 -11.76 -19.47 -2.67
CA ALA A 507 -10.86 -18.32 -2.82
C ALA A 507 -9.66 -18.37 -1.87
N ALA A 508 -9.85 -18.87 -0.64
CA ALA A 508 -8.75 -19.09 0.31
C ALA A 508 -7.74 -20.14 -0.20
N ALA A 509 -8.20 -21.20 -0.88
CA ALA A 509 -7.32 -22.15 -1.56
C ALA A 509 -6.63 -21.53 -2.79
N ALA A 510 -7.35 -20.69 -3.54
CA ALA A 510 -6.84 -19.96 -4.69
C ALA A 510 -5.77 -18.93 -4.33
N ARG A 511 -5.68 -18.45 -3.08
CA ARG A 511 -4.58 -17.58 -2.60
C ARG A 511 -3.20 -18.22 -2.65
N LYS A 512 -3.11 -19.54 -2.78
CA LYS A 512 -1.82 -20.18 -3.11
C LYS A 512 -1.27 -19.56 -4.40
N TYR A 513 -2.16 -19.34 -5.38
CA TYR A 513 -1.91 -18.60 -6.62
C TYR A 513 -1.71 -17.11 -6.33
N LYS A 514 -0.47 -16.63 -6.52
CA LYS A 514 -0.11 -15.21 -6.42
C LYS A 514 0.30 -14.70 -7.81
N PRO A 515 -0.61 -14.03 -8.55
CA PRO A 515 -0.25 -13.35 -9.78
C PRO A 515 0.93 -12.40 -9.56
N ILE A 516 1.94 -12.44 -10.44
CA ILE A 516 3.15 -11.61 -10.34
C ILE A 516 2.80 -10.16 -10.68
N GLN A 517 3.18 -9.23 -9.82
CA GLN A 517 2.90 -7.80 -9.98
C GLN A 517 4.08 -7.10 -10.68
N SER A 518 3.80 -6.24 -11.66
CA SER A 518 4.77 -5.32 -12.27
C SER A 518 4.07 -4.01 -12.61
N ALA A 519 4.81 -2.90 -12.64
CA ALA A 519 4.29 -1.61 -13.08
C ALA A 519 4.23 -1.48 -14.62
N VAL A 520 4.81 -2.42 -15.37
CA VAL A 520 4.79 -2.47 -16.84
C VAL A 520 3.70 -3.42 -17.35
N PRO A 521 2.91 -3.05 -18.39
CA PRO A 521 1.93 -3.95 -19.00
C PRO A 521 2.54 -5.25 -19.54
N GLY A 522 1.83 -6.37 -19.36
CA GLY A 522 2.10 -7.69 -19.96
C GLY A 522 2.87 -8.71 -19.11
N THR A 523 2.72 -8.65 -17.78
CA THR A 523 3.20 -9.71 -16.86
C THR A 523 2.60 -11.09 -17.16
N THR A 524 1.34 -11.12 -17.56
CA THR A 524 0.57 -12.33 -17.91
C THR A 524 0.60 -12.52 -19.43
N LEU A 525 1.06 -13.68 -19.93
CA LEU A 525 1.19 -13.96 -21.37
C LEU A 525 -0.01 -14.71 -21.97
N GLY A 526 -0.86 -15.30 -21.12
CA GLY A 526 -2.11 -15.97 -21.53
C GLY A 526 -3.16 -15.92 -20.42
N PRO A 527 -4.45 -16.18 -20.74
CA PRO A 527 -5.52 -16.12 -19.75
C PRO A 527 -5.29 -17.16 -18.64
N ILE A 528 -5.29 -16.72 -17.38
CA ILE A 528 -5.10 -17.60 -16.23
C ILE A 528 -6.44 -17.84 -15.55
N GLN A 529 -6.89 -19.09 -15.55
CA GLN A 529 -8.10 -19.49 -14.83
C GLN A 529 -7.82 -19.62 -13.33
N ILE A 530 -8.61 -18.92 -12.52
CA ILE A 530 -8.60 -18.94 -11.06
C ILE A 530 -9.98 -19.40 -10.58
N ASP A 531 -10.03 -20.51 -9.87
CA ASP A 531 -11.25 -21.00 -9.24
C ASP A 531 -11.47 -20.20 -7.95
N ALA A 532 -12.29 -19.15 -8.02
CA ALA A 532 -12.43 -18.16 -6.95
C ALA A 532 -13.80 -18.20 -6.23
N PHE A 533 -14.77 -19.00 -6.71
CA PHE A 533 -16.14 -18.97 -6.22
C PHE A 533 -16.69 -20.37 -5.90
N LEU A 534 -17.30 -20.51 -4.72
CA LEU A 534 -18.12 -21.66 -4.36
C LEU A 534 -19.37 -21.70 -5.25
N GLY A 535 -19.51 -22.74 -6.08
CA GLY A 535 -20.65 -22.91 -7.00
C GLY A 535 -20.30 -22.97 -8.50
N GLY A 536 -19.02 -22.90 -8.88
CA GLY A 536 -18.56 -23.22 -10.24
C GLY A 536 -18.28 -22.03 -11.17
N GLY A 537 -18.40 -20.79 -10.67
CA GLY A 537 -17.95 -19.59 -11.40
C GLY A 537 -16.42 -19.51 -11.47
N LYS A 538 -15.88 -19.10 -12.62
CA LYS A 538 -14.44 -18.99 -12.89
C LYS A 538 -14.01 -17.54 -13.05
N LEU A 539 -12.85 -17.20 -12.52
CA LEU A 539 -12.20 -15.91 -12.73
C LEU A 539 -11.04 -16.08 -13.70
N TYR A 540 -10.97 -15.27 -14.76
CA TYR A 540 -9.86 -15.31 -15.71
C TYR A 540 -9.02 -14.04 -15.61
N ASP A 541 -7.71 -14.18 -15.33
CA ASP A 541 -6.75 -13.09 -15.46
C ASP A 541 -6.36 -12.93 -16.94
N THR A 542 -6.76 -11.84 -17.58
CA THR A 542 -6.40 -11.57 -18.98
C THR A 542 -5.05 -10.85 -19.07
N PRO A 543 -4.20 -11.17 -20.08
CA PRO A 543 -2.96 -10.43 -20.33
C PRO A 543 -3.16 -8.91 -20.31
N GLY A 544 -2.24 -8.20 -19.65
CA GLY A 544 -2.26 -6.74 -19.65
C GLY A 544 -1.97 -6.21 -21.05
N VAL A 545 -2.95 -5.54 -21.67
CA VAL A 545 -2.79 -4.90 -22.99
C VAL A 545 -1.72 -3.80 -22.88
N HIS A 546 -0.61 -3.98 -23.59
CA HIS A 546 0.33 -2.88 -23.82
C HIS A 546 -0.29 -1.94 -24.85
N LEU A 547 -0.30 -0.65 -24.53
CA LEU A 547 -0.90 0.37 -25.36
C LEU A 547 0.22 1.24 -25.90
N HIS A 548 0.44 1.16 -27.21
CA HIS A 548 1.54 1.84 -27.89
C HIS A 548 1.50 3.35 -27.68
N HIS A 549 0.31 3.93 -27.51
CA HIS A 549 0.12 5.36 -27.31
C HIS A 549 0.45 5.87 -25.89
N ARG A 550 1.15 5.09 -25.06
CA ARG A 550 1.55 5.48 -23.69
C ARG A 550 3.04 5.78 -23.61
N GLN A 551 3.44 6.65 -22.70
CA GLN A 551 4.85 6.92 -22.43
C GLN A 551 5.65 5.64 -22.15
N ALA A 552 5.13 4.72 -21.34
CA ALA A 552 5.80 3.45 -21.04
C ALA A 552 6.07 2.53 -22.25
N ALA A 553 5.53 2.85 -23.44
CA ALA A 553 5.85 2.15 -24.69
C ALA A 553 7.09 2.72 -25.40
N VAL A 554 7.46 3.97 -25.11
CA VAL A 554 8.52 4.71 -25.80
C VAL A 554 9.78 4.84 -24.95
N VAL A 555 9.65 4.83 -23.61
CA VAL A 555 10.80 4.98 -22.71
C VAL A 555 11.46 3.65 -22.40
N HIS A 556 12.78 3.67 -22.23
CA HIS A 556 13.58 2.49 -21.91
C HIS A 556 13.21 1.90 -20.54
N SER A 557 13.44 0.60 -20.35
CA SER A 557 13.02 -0.14 -19.14
C SER A 557 13.61 0.39 -17.84
N GLU A 558 14.80 0.97 -17.90
CA GLU A 558 15.47 1.62 -16.76
C GLU A 558 14.85 2.95 -16.34
N ASP A 559 14.16 3.63 -17.25
CA ASP A 559 13.49 4.91 -17.01
C ASP A 559 12.02 4.73 -16.59
N LEU A 560 11.44 3.55 -16.84
CA LEU A 560 10.08 3.21 -16.41
C LEU A 560 9.82 3.44 -14.90
N PRO A 561 10.77 3.20 -13.97
CA PRO A 561 10.56 3.49 -12.55
C PRO A 561 10.31 4.97 -12.27
N ALA A 562 10.90 5.88 -13.05
CA ALA A 562 10.70 7.32 -12.91
C ALA A 562 9.28 7.75 -13.29
N LEU A 563 8.63 7.01 -14.21
CA LEU A 563 7.25 7.27 -14.64
C LEU A 563 6.20 6.74 -13.66
N ALA A 564 6.56 5.83 -12.77
CA ALA A 564 5.62 5.20 -11.84
C ALA A 564 5.53 6.02 -10.53
N PRO A 565 4.40 6.71 -10.26
CA PRO A 565 4.24 7.43 -9.00
C PRO A 565 4.18 6.46 -7.81
N GLN A 566 5.12 6.61 -6.87
CA GLN A 566 5.23 5.78 -5.66
C GLN A 566 4.48 6.35 -4.45
N SER A 567 4.14 7.63 -4.52
CA SER A 567 3.48 8.39 -3.46
C SER A 567 2.36 9.25 -4.02
N ARG A 568 1.51 9.76 -3.12
CA ARG A 568 0.44 10.69 -3.46
C ARG A 568 0.95 11.88 -4.28
N LEU A 569 0.24 12.19 -5.37
CA LEU A 569 0.56 13.27 -6.30
C LEU A 569 0.44 14.61 -5.57
N ARG A 570 1.37 15.51 -5.86
CA ARG A 570 1.33 16.92 -5.44
C ARG A 570 1.35 17.77 -6.69
N GLY A 571 0.38 18.67 -6.83
CA GLY A 571 0.36 19.63 -7.92
C GLY A 571 1.58 20.55 -7.83
N ARG A 572 2.33 20.68 -8.92
CA ARG A 572 3.40 21.67 -9.07
C ARG A 572 2.90 22.75 -10.02
N SER A 573 2.54 23.89 -9.46
CA SER A 573 1.97 25.03 -10.17
C SER A 573 3.06 25.94 -10.72
N PHE A 574 2.89 26.43 -11.95
CA PHE A 574 3.74 27.43 -12.57
C PHE A 574 2.90 28.59 -13.07
N PRO A 575 3.30 29.86 -12.80
CA PRO A 575 4.55 30.27 -12.16
C PRO A 575 4.47 30.26 -10.61
N ALA A 576 5.25 29.42 -9.92
CA ALA A 576 5.40 29.48 -8.46
C ALA A 576 6.86 29.18 -8.05
N GLY A 577 7.45 30.05 -7.22
CA GLY A 577 8.81 29.87 -6.68
C GLY A 577 9.94 30.06 -7.69
N LEU A 578 9.78 30.95 -8.68
CA LEU A 578 10.81 31.31 -9.65
C LEU A 578 11.75 32.38 -9.09
N ASP A 579 13.03 32.30 -9.46
CA ASP A 579 14.05 33.30 -9.10
C ASP A 579 13.60 34.73 -9.43
N GLU A 580 14.07 35.70 -8.64
CA GLU A 580 13.66 37.11 -8.70
C GLU A 580 13.76 37.69 -10.13
N MET A 581 14.75 37.26 -10.91
CA MET A 581 14.99 37.70 -12.29
C MET A 581 13.94 37.18 -13.28
N THR A 582 13.50 35.92 -13.13
CA THR A 582 12.49 35.29 -14.00
C THR A 582 11.09 35.76 -13.61
N SER A 583 10.86 35.99 -12.32
CA SER A 583 9.62 36.58 -11.79
C SER A 583 9.39 38.00 -12.32
N ARG A 584 10.44 38.83 -12.47
CA ARG A 584 10.33 40.17 -13.09
C ARG A 584 9.98 40.12 -14.60
N LYS A 585 10.48 39.12 -15.35
CA LYS A 585 10.14 38.94 -16.78
C LYS A 585 8.70 38.45 -17.01
N ILE A 586 8.16 37.67 -16.08
CA ILE A 586 6.78 37.14 -16.14
C ILE A 586 5.73 38.22 -15.77
N GLY A 587 6.14 39.27 -15.04
CA GLY A 587 5.25 40.22 -14.37
C GLY A 587 4.28 41.04 -15.25
N SER A 588 4.51 41.21 -16.56
CA SER A 588 3.61 41.97 -17.44
C SER A 588 2.85 41.12 -18.48
N ASN A 589 3.42 40.00 -18.95
CA ASN A 589 2.85 39.18 -20.03
C ASN A 589 2.47 37.74 -19.59
N GLY A 590 2.59 37.41 -18.31
CA GLY A 590 2.30 36.06 -17.80
C GLY A 590 3.27 35.00 -18.34
N LEU A 591 2.75 33.80 -18.65
CA LEU A 591 3.54 32.70 -19.22
C LEU A 591 3.75 32.81 -20.74
N ASN A 592 3.29 33.88 -21.39
CA ASN A 592 3.42 34.03 -22.84
C ASN A 592 4.90 34.05 -23.28
N GLY A 593 5.23 33.26 -24.31
CA GLY A 593 6.60 33.17 -24.84
C GLY A 593 7.53 32.28 -24.02
N PHE A 594 7.00 31.49 -23.10
CA PHE A 594 7.75 30.47 -22.37
C PHE A 594 7.37 29.06 -22.81
N SER A 595 8.35 28.17 -22.73
CA SER A 595 8.22 26.72 -22.93
C SER A 595 8.52 25.99 -21.63
N ILE A 596 7.67 25.05 -21.26
CA ILE A 596 7.83 24.23 -20.04
C ILE A 596 8.14 22.79 -20.43
N PHE A 597 9.27 22.28 -19.94
CA PHE A 597 9.67 20.89 -20.08
C PHE A 597 9.29 20.09 -18.85
N TRP A 598 8.73 18.90 -19.05
CA TRP A 598 8.47 17.92 -18.00
C TRP A 598 9.30 16.67 -18.26
N GLY A 599 10.47 16.61 -17.62
CA GLY A 599 11.58 15.73 -18.00
C GLY A 599 11.99 15.94 -19.46
N GLY A 600 12.51 14.88 -20.11
CA GLY A 600 12.74 14.86 -21.56
C GLY A 600 11.52 14.41 -22.37
N LEU A 601 10.34 14.27 -21.74
CA LEU A 601 9.19 13.55 -22.29
C LEU A 601 8.03 14.43 -22.76
N VAL A 602 7.92 15.66 -22.27
CA VAL A 602 6.83 16.58 -22.65
C VAL A 602 7.40 17.99 -22.70
N ARG A 603 7.03 18.74 -23.75
CA ARG A 603 7.26 20.18 -23.85
C ARG A 603 5.93 20.88 -24.11
N ILE A 604 5.71 22.01 -23.45
CA ILE A 604 4.51 22.83 -23.60
C ILE A 604 4.95 24.24 -23.95
N ASP A 605 4.65 24.69 -25.17
CA ASP A 605 4.92 26.05 -25.60
C ASP A 605 3.67 26.88 -25.36
N VAL A 606 3.83 27.94 -24.57
CA VAL A 606 2.74 28.83 -24.18
C VAL A 606 2.73 30.00 -25.16
N LEU A 607 1.86 29.91 -26.16
CA LEU A 607 1.79 30.89 -27.25
C LEU A 607 0.94 32.09 -26.88
N LYS A 608 -0.26 31.84 -26.34
CA LYS A 608 -1.20 32.88 -25.90
C LYS A 608 -1.94 32.40 -24.66
N VAL A 609 -1.82 33.11 -23.55
CA VAL A 609 -2.57 32.88 -22.32
C VAL A 609 -2.88 34.20 -21.64
N LEU A 610 -3.90 34.18 -20.76
CA LEU A 610 -4.17 35.31 -19.88
C LEU A 610 -2.97 35.54 -18.93
N PRO A 611 -2.65 36.81 -18.56
CA PRO A 611 -1.54 37.13 -17.66
C PRO A 611 -1.59 36.36 -16.32
N HIS A 612 -2.80 36.06 -15.87
CA HIS A 612 -3.08 35.27 -14.69
C HIS A 612 -3.38 33.81 -15.03
N THR A 613 -2.58 33.14 -15.85
CA THR A 613 -2.75 31.68 -16.13
C THR A 613 -1.67 30.88 -15.40
N CYS A 614 -2.09 29.80 -14.76
CA CYS A 614 -1.26 28.85 -14.05
C CYS A 614 -1.38 27.47 -14.71
N LEU A 615 -0.26 26.77 -14.83
CA LEU A 615 -0.20 25.38 -15.26
C LEU A 615 0.22 24.51 -14.07
N THR A 616 -0.68 23.66 -13.59
CA THR A 616 -0.43 22.77 -12.45
C THR A 616 -0.21 21.33 -12.92
N PHE A 617 1.00 20.83 -12.72
CA PHE A 617 1.42 19.50 -13.16
C PHE A 617 1.11 18.44 -12.09
N PHE A 618 0.36 17.41 -12.46
CA PHE A 618 0.03 16.25 -11.63
C PHE A 618 0.63 14.98 -12.24
N GLY A 619 1.78 14.56 -11.72
CA GLY A 619 2.43 13.30 -12.09
C GLY A 619 3.63 12.98 -11.19
N PRO A 620 4.53 12.08 -11.60
CA PRO A 620 5.58 11.56 -10.72
C PRO A 620 6.58 12.64 -10.30
N LYS A 621 6.91 12.68 -8.99
CA LYS A 621 7.87 13.65 -8.42
C LYS A 621 9.29 13.51 -8.99
N ALA A 622 9.63 12.33 -9.50
CA ALA A 622 10.94 12.04 -10.06
C ALA A 622 11.22 12.83 -11.36
N LEU A 623 10.17 13.25 -12.09
CA LEU A 623 10.37 14.05 -13.29
C LEU A 623 10.60 15.53 -12.95
N PRO A 624 11.74 16.10 -13.36
CA PRO A 624 12.01 17.52 -13.19
C PRO A 624 11.11 18.34 -14.11
N ILE A 625 10.86 19.61 -13.73
CA ILE A 625 10.11 20.56 -14.55
C ILE A 625 10.98 21.79 -14.73
N HIS A 626 11.19 22.22 -15.97
CA HIS A 626 12.06 23.33 -16.34
C HIS A 626 11.31 24.35 -17.20
N LEU A 627 11.54 25.63 -16.94
CA LEU A 627 10.96 26.75 -17.69
C LEU A 627 12.07 27.43 -18.49
N VAL A 628 11.84 27.63 -19.80
CA VAL A 628 12.78 28.27 -20.72
C VAL A 628 11.99 29.22 -21.64
N THR A 629 12.63 30.23 -22.21
CA THR A 629 12.01 31.05 -23.26
C THR A 629 11.80 30.21 -24.52
N THR A 630 10.66 30.39 -25.20
CA THR A 630 10.32 29.59 -26.38
C THR A 630 11.35 29.69 -27.49
N ASP A 631 11.99 30.85 -27.68
CA ASP A 631 13.05 31.06 -28.67
C ASP A 631 14.27 30.15 -28.46
N ASN A 632 14.56 29.78 -27.21
CA ASN A 632 15.72 28.96 -26.84
C ASN A 632 15.35 27.49 -26.57
N ALA A 633 14.06 27.13 -26.70
CA ALA A 633 13.57 25.85 -26.23
C ALA A 633 14.10 24.67 -27.07
N ASP A 634 14.26 24.83 -28.39
CA ASP A 634 14.82 23.80 -29.27
C ASP A 634 16.29 23.53 -28.96
N GLU A 635 17.11 24.59 -28.87
CA GLU A 635 18.53 24.49 -28.53
C GLU A 635 18.72 23.90 -27.12
N PHE A 636 17.92 24.35 -26.16
CA PHE A 636 17.94 23.83 -24.80
C PHE A 636 17.58 22.34 -24.75
N TYR A 637 16.54 21.91 -25.46
CA TYR A 637 16.15 20.49 -25.49
C TYR A 637 17.27 19.63 -26.07
N GLN A 638 17.86 20.05 -27.20
CA GLN A 638 18.98 19.34 -27.80
C GLN A 638 20.17 19.27 -26.85
N ARG A 639 20.52 20.35 -26.16
CA ARG A 639 21.68 20.35 -25.25
C ARG A 639 21.46 19.49 -24.00
N GLU A 640 20.26 19.54 -23.41
CA GLU A 640 20.00 19.06 -22.05
C GLU A 640 19.28 17.71 -21.95
N VAL A 641 18.72 17.17 -23.03
CA VAL A 641 18.11 15.83 -23.06
C VAL A 641 19.15 14.75 -22.72
N GLY A 642 18.81 13.85 -21.80
CA GLY A 642 19.75 12.84 -21.28
C GLY A 642 20.63 13.30 -20.13
N ILE A 643 20.66 14.61 -19.82
CA ILE A 643 21.47 15.21 -18.76
C ILE A 643 20.57 15.80 -17.68
N LEU A 644 19.96 16.95 -17.95
CA LEU A 644 19.03 17.63 -17.04
C LEU A 644 17.59 17.20 -17.33
N LEU A 645 17.24 17.10 -18.62
CA LEU A 645 15.93 16.64 -19.06
C LEU A 645 15.93 15.11 -19.14
N THR A 646 15.70 14.49 -17.98
CA THR A 646 15.58 13.05 -17.83
C THR A 646 14.15 12.68 -17.43
N PRO A 647 13.63 11.51 -17.88
CA PRO A 647 14.20 10.56 -18.84
C PRO A 647 14.12 11.05 -20.31
N PRO A 648 14.91 10.48 -21.25
CA PRO A 648 15.82 9.34 -21.11
C PRO A 648 17.05 9.64 -20.24
N ILE A 649 17.67 8.63 -19.61
CA ILE A 649 18.92 8.78 -18.82
C ILE A 649 20.13 8.30 -19.62
N GLY A 650 21.17 9.14 -19.73
CA GLY A 650 22.48 8.78 -20.29
C GLY A 650 22.72 9.24 -21.73
N LYS A 651 23.98 9.57 -22.05
CA LYS A 651 24.38 10.16 -23.35
C LYS A 651 24.22 9.19 -24.53
N GLU A 652 24.61 7.92 -24.39
CA GLU A 652 24.49 6.94 -25.48
C GLU A 652 23.03 6.70 -25.91
N ARG A 653 22.08 6.88 -24.99
CA ARG A 653 20.64 6.70 -25.26
C ARG A 653 19.98 7.92 -25.86
N ARG A 654 20.66 9.06 -25.87
CA ARG A 654 20.21 10.25 -26.60
C ARG A 654 20.24 10.00 -28.10
N ASP A 655 21.22 9.25 -28.59
CA ASP A 655 21.40 9.01 -30.03
C ASP A 655 20.27 8.13 -30.60
N ASP A 656 19.72 7.22 -29.78
CA ASP A 656 18.57 6.37 -30.11
C ASP A 656 17.21 6.99 -29.74
N TRP A 657 17.18 8.20 -29.16
CA TRP A 657 15.95 8.85 -28.70
C TRP A 657 15.25 9.59 -29.84
N MET A 658 14.02 9.18 -30.16
CA MET A 658 13.21 9.75 -31.24
C MET A 658 12.79 11.22 -31.01
N GLY A 659 12.97 11.77 -29.81
CA GLY A 659 12.60 13.16 -29.50
C GLY A 659 11.09 13.40 -29.39
N LEU A 660 10.69 14.67 -29.44
CA LEU A 660 9.30 15.12 -29.29
C LEU A 660 8.62 15.38 -30.65
N GLU A 661 8.46 14.35 -31.46
CA GLU A 661 7.95 14.48 -32.84
C GLU A 661 6.46 14.81 -32.93
N THR A 662 5.66 14.41 -31.95
CA THR A 662 4.21 14.64 -31.99
C THR A 662 3.90 15.99 -31.40
N GLN A 663 3.43 16.90 -32.25
CA GLN A 663 2.98 18.23 -31.86
C GLN A 663 1.46 18.33 -31.94
N ARG A 664 0.83 18.84 -30.89
CA ARG A 664 -0.60 19.12 -30.86
C ARG A 664 -0.87 20.54 -30.36
N GLN A 665 -1.39 21.36 -31.25
CA GLN A 665 -1.89 22.68 -30.90
C GLN A 665 -3.27 22.57 -30.25
N LEU A 666 -3.45 23.24 -29.11
CA LEU A 666 -4.65 23.25 -28.30
C LEU A 666 -5.18 24.68 -28.24
N GLN A 667 -6.39 24.87 -28.74
CA GLN A 667 -7.19 26.08 -28.55
C GLN A 667 -8.18 25.80 -27.42
N LEU A 668 -8.05 26.54 -26.32
CA LEU A 668 -8.83 26.36 -25.10
C LEU A 668 -9.52 27.69 -24.77
N LYS A 669 -10.64 27.63 -24.05
CA LYS A 669 -11.37 28.82 -23.60
C LYS A 669 -11.67 28.73 -22.11
N PHE A 670 -11.44 29.82 -21.38
CA PHE A 670 -11.94 29.93 -20.02
C PHE A 670 -13.44 30.21 -20.05
N GLU A 671 -14.23 29.25 -19.57
CA GLU A 671 -15.67 29.42 -19.41
C GLU A 671 -16.02 30.15 -18.10
N ASP A 672 -15.25 29.89 -17.04
CA ASP A 672 -15.43 30.48 -15.70
C ASP A 672 -14.06 30.65 -15.03
N ALA A 673 -13.80 31.83 -14.47
CA ALA A 673 -12.55 32.20 -13.80
C ALA A 673 -12.36 31.51 -12.44
N ARG A 674 -13.38 30.83 -11.90
CA ARG A 674 -13.29 30.10 -10.63
C ARG A 674 -12.95 28.62 -10.80
N ARG A 675 -12.99 28.11 -12.03
CA ARG A 675 -12.71 26.70 -12.34
C ARG A 675 -11.53 26.57 -13.30
N PRO A 676 -10.79 25.45 -13.24
CA PRO A 676 -9.81 25.16 -14.27
C PRO A 676 -10.50 25.06 -15.66
N ALA A 677 -9.83 25.51 -16.72
CA ALA A 677 -10.38 25.43 -18.08
C ALA A 677 -10.48 23.96 -18.54
N CYS A 678 -9.39 23.21 -18.36
CA CYS A 678 -9.31 21.81 -18.74
C CYS A 678 -8.11 21.11 -18.10
N ASP A 679 -8.11 19.79 -18.19
CA ASP A 679 -6.92 18.97 -18.01
C ASP A 679 -6.34 18.58 -19.38
N VAL A 680 -5.04 18.82 -19.57
CA VAL A 680 -4.23 18.23 -20.64
C VAL A 680 -3.59 16.95 -20.10
N ALA A 681 -4.19 15.80 -20.37
CA ALA A 681 -3.72 14.49 -19.93
C ALA A 681 -2.74 13.88 -20.93
N ILE A 682 -1.56 13.49 -20.46
CA ILE A 682 -0.51 12.83 -21.22
C ILE A 682 -0.57 11.33 -20.93
N SER A 683 -0.82 10.54 -21.97
CA SER A 683 -1.02 9.10 -21.87
C SER A 683 0.16 8.39 -21.21
N GLY A 684 -0.08 7.74 -20.06
CA GLY A 684 0.93 7.00 -19.31
C GLY A 684 1.83 7.84 -18.38
N LEU A 685 1.56 9.13 -18.17
CA LEU A 685 2.35 10.00 -17.29
C LEU A 685 1.51 10.67 -16.19
N GLY A 686 0.48 11.42 -16.58
CA GLY A 686 -0.27 12.28 -15.68
C GLY A 686 -1.04 13.36 -16.45
N TRP A 687 -1.35 14.48 -15.82
CA TRP A 687 -2.05 15.59 -16.47
C TRP A 687 -1.56 16.96 -16.00
N ILE A 688 -1.79 17.97 -16.84
CA ILE A 688 -1.59 19.38 -16.52
C ILE A 688 -2.97 20.05 -16.42
N ALA A 689 -3.29 20.63 -15.27
CA ALA A 689 -4.48 21.46 -15.10
C ALA A 689 -4.16 22.90 -15.52
N VAL A 690 -5.03 23.48 -16.35
CA VAL A 690 -4.94 24.86 -16.81
C VAL A 690 -5.87 25.73 -15.96
N GLU A 691 -5.30 26.54 -15.08
CA GLU A 691 -6.00 27.26 -14.01
C GLU A 691 -5.79 28.78 -14.13
N PRO A 692 -6.72 29.62 -13.69
CA PRO A 692 -6.47 31.05 -13.51
C PRO A 692 -5.77 31.34 -12.16
N VAL A 693 -4.82 32.28 -12.14
CA VAL A 693 -4.07 32.78 -10.98
C VAL A 693 -4.94 33.82 -10.26
N GLY A 694 -5.64 33.41 -9.20
CA GLY A 694 -6.52 34.33 -8.48
C GLY A 694 -7.17 33.78 -7.20
N ARG A 695 -6.49 32.92 -6.45
CA ARG A 695 -7.02 32.36 -5.19
C ARG A 695 -6.61 33.12 -3.91
N SER A 696 -6.03 34.31 -4.04
CA SER A 696 -5.91 35.26 -2.92
C SER A 696 -6.87 36.43 -3.13
N SER A 697 -8.02 36.35 -2.45
CA SER A 697 -8.90 37.44 -2.02
C SER A 697 -9.09 38.67 -2.94
N GLY A 698 -10.28 38.78 -3.54
CA GLY A 698 -10.98 40.08 -3.59
C GLY A 698 -10.91 40.91 -4.87
N VAL A 699 -10.92 40.32 -6.08
CA VAL A 699 -11.16 41.10 -7.31
C VAL A 699 -12.49 40.67 -7.95
N SER A 700 -13.40 41.63 -8.08
CA SER A 700 -14.69 41.50 -8.76
C SER A 700 -14.50 41.52 -10.27
N ASP A 701 -15.00 40.50 -10.96
CA ASP A 701 -15.04 40.39 -12.42
C ASP A 701 -16.11 41.33 -13.00
N SER A 702 -15.69 42.36 -13.74
CA SER A 702 -16.59 43.04 -14.68
C SER A 702 -15.83 43.79 -15.79
N SER A 703 -14.95 43.12 -16.56
CA SER A 703 -14.53 43.57 -17.91
C SER A 703 -13.45 42.65 -18.52
N LEU A 704 -13.81 41.48 -19.04
CA LEU A 704 -12.91 40.73 -19.93
C LEU A 704 -13.67 40.40 -21.22
N GLU A 705 -13.21 40.96 -22.34
CA GLU A 705 -13.79 40.79 -23.67
C GLU A 705 -13.71 39.31 -24.13
N GLU A 706 -14.60 38.88 -25.03
CA GLU A 706 -14.70 37.47 -25.45
C GLU A 706 -13.40 36.91 -26.08
N THR A 707 -12.59 37.78 -26.68
CA THR A 707 -11.30 37.50 -27.34
C THR A 707 -10.12 37.32 -26.37
N GLU A 708 -10.26 37.74 -25.11
CA GLU A 708 -9.24 37.59 -24.08
C GLU A 708 -9.30 36.22 -23.39
N LYS A 709 -10.40 35.47 -23.54
CA LYS A 709 -10.60 34.17 -22.88
C LYS A 709 -9.98 32.98 -23.62
N GLU A 710 -9.35 33.20 -24.77
CA GLU A 710 -8.74 32.16 -25.59
C GLU A 710 -7.28 31.89 -25.20
N LEU A 711 -6.96 30.62 -24.98
CA LEU A 711 -5.63 30.13 -24.67
C LEU A 711 -5.13 29.24 -25.83
N LEU A 712 -3.89 29.47 -26.22
CA LEU A 712 -3.20 28.71 -27.25
C LEU A 712 -1.96 28.07 -26.65
N LEU A 713 -2.00 26.74 -26.53
CA LEU A 713 -0.89 25.92 -26.05
C LEU A 713 -0.46 24.97 -27.16
N ASN A 714 0.82 24.73 -27.27
CA ASN A 714 1.36 23.74 -28.19
C ASN A 714 2.08 22.65 -27.39
N VAL A 715 1.58 21.43 -27.44
CA VAL A 715 2.07 20.33 -26.60
C VAL A 715 2.82 19.34 -27.46
N HIS A 716 4.07 19.09 -27.11
CA HIS A 716 4.96 18.17 -27.80
C HIS A 716 5.24 16.92 -26.95
N VAL A 717 5.11 15.75 -27.55
CA VAL A 717 5.37 14.44 -26.93
C VAL A 717 6.06 13.49 -27.92
N PRO A 718 6.72 12.42 -27.44
CA PRO A 718 7.28 11.39 -28.31
C PRO A 718 6.19 10.66 -29.09
N LYS A 719 6.48 10.25 -30.32
CA LYS A 719 5.55 9.41 -31.09
C LYS A 719 5.63 7.96 -30.58
N PRO A 720 4.51 7.24 -30.39
CA PRO A 720 3.13 7.58 -30.72
C PRO A 720 2.28 8.00 -29.51
N VAL A 721 2.85 8.67 -28.51
CA VAL A 721 2.15 9.04 -27.28
C VAL A 721 0.99 9.99 -27.57
N GLU A 722 -0.20 9.65 -27.05
CA GLU A 722 -1.39 10.48 -27.25
C GLU A 722 -1.56 11.53 -26.14
N ILE A 723 -2.00 12.72 -26.55
CA ILE A 723 -2.41 13.82 -25.68
C ILE A 723 -3.94 13.86 -25.67
N PHE A 724 -4.55 13.96 -24.49
CA PHE A 724 -6.01 14.07 -24.36
C PHE A 724 -6.38 15.35 -23.63
N VAL A 725 -7.30 16.13 -24.20
CA VAL A 725 -7.97 17.22 -23.48
C VAL A 725 -9.25 16.68 -22.86
N ARG A 726 -9.47 16.95 -21.57
CA ARG A 726 -10.66 16.50 -20.85
C ARG A 726 -11.15 17.57 -19.87
N PRO A 727 -12.42 17.48 -19.39
CA PRO A 727 -12.88 18.30 -18.28
C PRO A 727 -11.97 18.12 -17.05
N PRO A 728 -11.72 19.19 -16.28
CA PRO A 728 -10.79 19.14 -15.16
C PRO A 728 -11.28 18.15 -14.10
N MET A 729 -10.35 17.35 -13.57
CA MET A 729 -10.66 16.43 -12.48
C MET A 729 -10.71 17.21 -11.13
N PRO A 730 -11.77 17.04 -10.31
CA PRO A 730 -11.85 17.72 -9.03
C PRO A 730 -10.89 17.09 -8.02
N VAL A 731 -9.68 17.65 -7.92
CA VAL A 731 -8.62 17.13 -7.04
C VAL A 731 -8.16 18.14 -5.99
N GLY A 732 -7.81 17.63 -4.81
CA GLY A 732 -7.47 18.42 -3.63
C GLY A 732 -8.68 19.19 -3.07
N LYS A 733 -8.42 20.01 -2.04
CA LYS A 733 -9.45 20.90 -1.45
C LYS A 733 -10.03 21.87 -2.48
N ALA A 734 -9.17 22.32 -3.39
CA ALA A 734 -9.54 23.22 -4.48
C ALA A 734 -10.67 22.65 -5.34
N GLY A 735 -10.62 21.35 -5.65
CA GLY A 735 -11.62 20.64 -6.43
C GLY A 735 -13.02 20.71 -5.83
N GLU A 736 -13.14 20.54 -4.52
CA GLU A 736 -14.43 20.57 -3.81
C GLU A 736 -15.11 21.95 -3.89
N GLU A 737 -14.32 23.03 -3.88
CA GLU A 737 -14.85 24.40 -3.89
C GLU A 737 -15.50 24.80 -5.22
N TRP A 738 -14.99 24.31 -6.35
CA TRP A 738 -15.52 24.67 -7.68
C TRP A 738 -16.34 23.57 -8.35
N TYR A 739 -16.22 22.31 -7.91
CA TYR A 739 -16.95 21.21 -8.53
C TYR A 739 -18.44 21.30 -8.18
N GLN A 740 -19.25 21.60 -9.19
CA GLN A 740 -20.70 21.64 -9.05
C GLN A 740 -21.27 20.30 -9.52
N TYR A 741 -22.03 19.67 -8.64
CA TYR A 741 -22.82 18.50 -9.01
C TYR A 741 -23.83 18.90 -10.08
N ARG A 742 -23.90 18.10 -11.14
CA ARG A 742 -24.93 18.27 -12.15
C ARG A 742 -26.27 17.81 -11.58
N ASP A 743 -27.28 18.67 -11.61
CA ASP A 743 -28.65 18.27 -11.35
C ASP A 743 -29.11 17.25 -12.40
N LEU A 744 -29.45 16.06 -11.93
CA LEU A 744 -29.92 14.96 -12.78
C LEU A 744 -31.43 14.98 -12.82
N THR A 745 -32.00 14.75 -14.01
CA THR A 745 -33.42 14.39 -14.09
C THR A 745 -33.66 13.01 -13.45
N GLU A 746 -34.87 12.73 -12.97
CA GLU A 746 -35.22 11.43 -12.36
C GLU A 746 -34.85 10.24 -13.28
N LYS A 747 -35.13 10.37 -14.58
CA LYS A 747 -34.76 9.37 -15.59
C LYS A 747 -33.25 9.20 -15.73
N GLU A 748 -32.48 10.29 -15.67
CA GLU A 748 -31.02 10.19 -15.71
C GLU A 748 -30.47 9.57 -14.42
N ALA A 749 -31.05 9.87 -13.26
CA ALA A 749 -30.67 9.30 -11.98
C ALA A 749 -30.89 7.77 -11.92
N GLU A 750 -31.96 7.27 -12.56
CA GLU A 750 -32.23 5.83 -12.66
C GLU A 750 -31.28 5.08 -13.61
N ILE A 751 -30.93 5.69 -14.75
CA ILE A 751 -30.14 5.04 -15.81
C ILE A 751 -28.63 5.20 -15.57
N ARG A 752 -28.21 6.23 -14.83
CA ARG A 752 -26.80 6.54 -14.60
C ARG A 752 -26.14 5.43 -13.79
N PRO A 753 -24.97 4.91 -14.22
CA PRO A 753 -24.22 3.95 -13.43
C PRO A 753 -23.92 4.51 -12.04
N LYS A 754 -24.24 3.74 -11.01
CA LYS A 754 -23.89 4.10 -9.64
C LYS A 754 -22.40 3.95 -9.44
N TRP A 755 -21.81 4.84 -8.65
CA TRP A 755 -20.42 4.75 -8.27
C TRP A 755 -20.29 4.43 -6.77
N TYR A 756 -19.20 3.74 -6.41
CA TYR A 756 -18.92 3.29 -5.05
C TYR A 756 -17.43 3.49 -4.74
N PHE A 757 -17.08 3.75 -3.48
CA PHE A 757 -15.70 3.82 -2.98
C PHE A 757 -15.53 3.01 -1.69
#